data_AF-A0A8H9IBH5-F1
#
_entry.id   AF-A0A8H9IBH5-F1
#
_cell.length_a   1.000
_cell.length_b   1.000
_cell.length_c   1.000
_cell.angle_alpha   90.00
_cell.angle_beta   90.00
_cell.angle_gamma   90.00
#
_symmetry.space_group_name_H-M   'P 1'
#
loop_
_entity.id
_entity.type
_entity.pdbx_description
1 polymer ?
#
loop_
_entity_poly.entity_id
_entity_poly.type
_entity_poly.pdbx_seq_one_letter_code
_entity_poly.pdbx_strand_id
1 'polypeptide(L)'
;MKKLIASWQRSVLISILTVGIVSCVTMPISDMPSKNFGHRVKFLVMHFTAIDYQKSVHALVDEGGLSAHYLIPESNDPSYPNDSLEILKLVDEDKRAWHAGNSVWQGRSELNDSSIGIEIVNVPECHFDSEAQTTSEHGENRLCVFPDYDPKQIELLIALSKDILARNPDISPTRVVGHADIAPARKNDPGPRFPWFELYQAGIGAWYDNDTFEQYWQRFNQYQPNIGLIQSALRAYGYNVLETGIRDEQTRNAISAFQMHFLPWQVTGKADSKTAAAIFALLDKYFNKEAKTLMARYIEEQVPQAKDIKVVKHGQVDEVFPMQQRSTRQLVNDRKRFKAYQGRGQIQLTSQGAAQADIHVNGQKLNITQPFAPDESYEYSLKRRTRDGMNTLRVDNILPQGSELKVTIPSPVLVDNSASYQNRFKQVDDLIEQDVKNGFPGAVLLVMQNGEIIKRSAYGDARKYADGGELLPSPQKMRTDTLFDIASNTKMFATNLALMKLVSEGKLDVNAPIEQYMPDYQGGGRDTRLVRDLLTHTAGYAPQVRFFTPDNGVSKSLYSQNPQRTDQLLLNRVPFAMGRNVKAVYSDTDYMLLGMLVERLTGMGLDAYVEHQIYQPLGLTNTLFNPLLKGRAKAEFAATEIQGNSRGGRVSFDNMREYVLQGEVHDEKAFYSLGGVAGHAGLFSTVDDLAVLGQLLLNGGGYGQTQIFDEAVLQQFIKPEERDDSYGLGWRRAGHGQSKWHFGPYASAQAYGHTGWTGTVSVIDPKYDLAIFLLTNARHSKVQEDDSGHVEFAGKTFETGKYGSVISLVYEAVLNGK
;
A
#
# COMPACT_ATOMS: atom_id res chain seq x y z
N MET A 1 -23.32 16.70 96.72
CA MET A 1 -23.06 16.62 98.18
C MET A 1 -22.12 15.44 98.46
N LYS A 2 -21.26 15.64 99.45
CA LYS A 2 -20.22 14.74 99.97
C LYS A 2 -20.77 13.43 100.58
N LYS A 3 -20.01 12.33 100.38
CA LYS A 3 -19.70 11.20 101.30
C LYS A 3 -20.87 10.25 101.67
N LEU A 4 -20.71 8.92 101.84
CA LEU A 4 -19.79 8.11 102.67
C LEU A 4 -19.77 6.65 102.10
N ILE A 5 -18.65 5.96 101.89
CA ILE A 5 -17.72 5.21 102.79
C ILE A 5 -18.12 3.73 103.07
N ALA A 6 -17.15 2.84 102.79
CA ALA A 6 -16.73 1.59 103.47
C ALA A 6 -16.74 0.35 102.52
N SER A 7 -15.64 -0.21 102.00
CA SER A 7 -14.32 -0.68 102.52
C SER A 7 -14.27 -2.22 102.66
N TRP A 8 -13.05 -2.77 102.57
CA TRP A 8 -12.56 -4.15 102.82
C TRP A 8 -12.37 -5.00 101.54
N GLN A 9 -11.21 -5.58 101.21
CA GLN A 9 -9.96 -5.81 101.95
C GLN A 9 -8.82 -6.24 100.98
N ARG A 10 -7.59 -5.77 101.28
CA ARG A 10 -6.26 -6.46 101.29
C ARG A 10 -5.75 -7.18 100.04
N SER A 11 -4.45 -7.25 99.71
CA SER A 11 -3.15 -6.69 100.11
C SER A 11 -2.13 -7.43 99.20
N VAL A 12 -0.96 -6.88 98.86
CA VAL A 12 0.37 -7.37 99.32
C VAL A 12 1.50 -6.50 98.73
N LEU A 13 2.37 -6.03 99.64
CA LEU A 13 3.81 -5.63 99.65
C LEU A 13 4.54 -5.31 98.31
N ILE A 14 5.24 -4.17 98.11
CA ILE A 14 6.42 -3.53 98.77
C ILE A 14 7.74 -4.34 98.69
N SER A 15 8.71 -3.85 97.90
CA SER A 15 10.16 -3.60 98.23
C SER A 15 10.98 -3.43 96.92
N ILE A 16 11.58 -2.26 96.64
CA ILE A 16 12.97 -1.82 96.88
C ILE A 16 14.02 -2.41 95.90
N LEU A 17 14.67 -1.47 95.17
CA LEU A 17 15.97 -1.47 94.46
C LEU A 17 16.56 -2.79 93.91
N THR A 18 16.71 -2.84 92.59
CA THR A 18 17.95 -3.31 91.93
C THR A 18 18.09 -2.74 90.53
N VAL A 19 19.32 -2.34 90.21
CA VAL A 19 19.86 -1.82 88.96
C VAL A 19 19.63 -2.78 87.79
N GLY A 20 19.11 -2.27 86.67
CA GLY A 20 19.18 -2.90 85.35
C GLY A 20 19.85 -1.94 84.37
N ILE A 21 21.15 -2.11 84.16
CA ILE A 21 21.91 -1.45 83.09
C ILE A 21 21.38 -1.99 81.77
N VAL A 22 20.74 -1.14 80.96
CA VAL A 22 20.69 -1.37 79.51
C VAL A 22 21.61 -0.34 78.90
N SER A 23 22.81 -0.76 78.51
CA SER A 23 23.70 0.08 77.73
C SER A 23 23.05 0.36 76.38
N CYS A 24 22.55 1.58 76.18
CA CYS A 24 22.45 2.13 74.84
C CYS A 24 23.88 2.35 74.35
N VAL A 25 24.47 1.31 73.75
CA VAL A 25 25.59 1.49 72.82
C VAL A 25 24.98 2.17 71.60
N THR A 26 24.91 3.51 71.61
CA THR A 26 24.80 4.23 70.35
C THR A 26 26.06 3.89 69.58
N MET A 27 25.95 3.07 68.54
CA MET A 27 27.05 2.88 67.61
C MET A 27 27.56 4.27 67.19
N PRO A 28 28.86 4.56 67.27
CA PRO A 28 29.40 5.85 66.89
C PRO A 28 29.43 5.94 65.35
N ILE A 29 28.24 6.06 64.75
CA ILE A 29 28.07 6.35 63.33
C ILE A 29 28.16 7.88 63.21
N SER A 30 29.19 8.36 62.51
CA SER A 30 29.28 9.76 62.13
C SER A 30 28.61 9.93 60.77
N ASP A 31 27.55 10.72 60.71
CA ASP A 31 26.91 11.06 59.45
C ASP A 31 27.79 12.04 58.65
N MET A 32 28.24 11.61 57.48
CA MET A 32 28.94 12.45 56.50
C MET A 32 28.35 12.17 55.12
N PRO A 33 27.17 12.73 54.80
CA PRO A 33 26.48 12.40 53.55
C PRO A 33 27.32 12.83 52.34
N SER A 34 27.44 11.92 51.37
CA SER A 34 28.05 12.23 50.07
C SER A 34 27.25 13.31 49.37
N LYS A 35 27.91 14.17 48.58
CA LYS A 35 27.18 15.08 47.66
C LYS A 35 26.56 14.35 46.46
N ASN A 36 26.91 13.08 46.25
CA ASN A 36 26.40 12.22 45.19
C ASN A 36 25.42 11.19 45.77
N PHE A 37 24.21 11.64 46.13
CA PHE A 37 23.08 10.79 46.55
C PHE A 37 21.76 11.33 45.99
N GLY A 38 20.67 10.58 46.09
CA GLY A 38 19.33 11.01 45.69
C GLY A 38 18.24 10.17 46.33
N HIS A 39 16.98 10.42 46.00
CA HIS A 39 15.84 9.70 46.59
C HIS A 39 15.64 8.32 45.95
N ARG A 40 15.20 7.34 46.75
CA ARG A 40 14.97 5.97 46.26
C ARG A 40 13.73 5.89 45.37
N VAL A 41 12.66 6.60 45.72
CA VAL A 41 11.42 6.64 44.94
C VAL A 41 11.63 7.50 43.71
N LYS A 42 11.29 6.94 42.55
CA LYS A 42 11.49 7.54 41.22
C LYS A 42 10.22 7.59 40.37
N PHE A 43 9.16 6.88 40.75
CA PHE A 43 7.91 6.83 40.00
C PHE A 43 6.69 6.91 40.90
N LEU A 44 5.60 7.43 40.34
CA LEU A 44 4.27 7.38 40.92
C LEU A 44 3.36 6.60 39.95
N VAL A 45 2.75 5.52 40.43
CA VAL A 45 1.95 4.62 39.59
C VAL A 45 0.50 4.65 40.05
N MET A 46 -0.39 4.99 39.11
CA MET A 46 -1.83 5.04 39.31
C MET A 46 -2.48 3.72 38.88
N HIS A 47 -3.39 3.22 39.70
CA HIS A 47 -4.11 1.96 39.51
C HIS A 47 -5.61 2.18 39.71
N PHE A 48 -6.40 1.25 39.19
CA PHE A 48 -7.74 0.97 39.73
C PHE A 48 -7.79 -0.43 40.32
N THR A 49 -8.71 -0.63 41.26
CA THR A 49 -8.86 -1.93 41.94
C THR A 49 -9.65 -2.96 41.13
N ALA A 50 -10.57 -2.50 40.25
CA ALA A 50 -11.52 -3.33 39.49
C ALA A 50 -12.55 -4.10 40.33
N ILE A 51 -12.55 -3.88 41.65
CA ILE A 51 -13.41 -4.51 42.65
C ILE A 51 -13.79 -3.46 43.68
N ASP A 52 -14.91 -3.67 44.38
CA ASP A 52 -15.38 -2.79 45.45
C ASP A 52 -14.36 -2.65 46.60
N TYR A 53 -14.56 -1.66 47.46
CA TYR A 53 -13.69 -1.27 48.56
C TYR A 53 -13.42 -2.44 49.51
N GLN A 54 -14.46 -3.16 49.96
CA GLN A 54 -14.28 -4.27 50.89
C GLN A 54 -13.41 -5.38 50.29
N LYS A 55 -13.64 -5.76 49.02
CA LYS A 55 -12.80 -6.74 48.34
C LYS A 55 -11.39 -6.21 48.07
N SER A 56 -11.25 -4.90 47.81
CA SER A 56 -9.95 -4.25 47.63
C SER A 56 -9.12 -4.33 48.90
N VAL A 57 -9.71 -4.02 50.06
CA VAL A 57 -9.05 -4.17 51.37
C VAL A 57 -8.67 -5.63 51.60
N HIS A 58 -9.58 -6.57 51.33
CA HIS A 58 -9.30 -7.99 51.48
C HIS A 58 -8.10 -8.45 50.63
N ALA A 59 -8.07 -8.07 49.34
CA ALA A 59 -7.01 -8.45 48.42
C ALA A 59 -5.66 -7.78 48.75
N LEU A 60 -5.66 -6.49 49.11
CA LEU A 60 -4.45 -5.70 49.34
C LEU A 60 -3.86 -5.87 50.74
N VAL A 61 -4.66 -6.32 51.72
CA VAL A 61 -4.27 -6.41 53.14
C VAL A 61 -4.33 -7.85 53.66
N ASP A 62 -5.44 -8.57 53.44
CA ASP A 62 -5.70 -9.84 54.11
C ASP A 62 -5.15 -11.08 53.37
N GLU A 63 -5.33 -11.16 52.03
CA GLU A 63 -4.89 -12.33 51.24
C GLU A 63 -3.37 -12.38 51.05
N GLY A 64 -2.74 -11.23 50.79
CA GLY A 64 -1.32 -11.10 50.50
C GLY A 64 -0.92 -11.57 49.09
N GLY A 65 0.19 -11.03 48.55
CA GLY A 65 0.70 -11.34 47.21
C GLY A 65 0.58 -10.19 46.19
N LEU A 66 -0.31 -9.23 46.45
CA LEU A 66 -0.40 -7.91 45.82
C LEU A 66 -0.68 -6.87 46.92
N SER A 67 -0.19 -5.64 46.77
CA SER A 67 -0.35 -4.56 47.76
C SER A 67 -0.08 -3.20 47.12
N ALA A 68 -0.49 -2.11 47.76
CA ALA A 68 -0.20 -0.74 47.33
C ALA A 68 0.26 0.11 48.51
N HIS A 69 0.70 1.34 48.25
CA HIS A 69 1.05 2.27 49.32
C HIS A 69 -0.19 2.98 49.84
N TYR A 70 -1.09 3.36 48.93
CA TYR A 70 -2.32 4.06 49.24
C TYR A 70 -3.52 3.41 48.56
N LEU A 71 -4.69 3.49 49.21
CA LEU A 71 -6.00 3.14 48.67
C LEU A 71 -6.96 4.31 48.85
N ILE A 72 -7.65 4.71 47.77
CA ILE A 72 -8.66 5.78 47.77
C ILE A 72 -10.04 5.15 47.51
N PRO A 73 -10.95 5.12 48.50
CA PRO A 73 -12.32 4.59 48.39
C PRO A 73 -13.23 5.49 47.54
N GLU A 74 -14.38 4.99 47.07
CA GLU A 74 -15.39 5.74 46.28
C GLU A 74 -16.60 6.12 47.14
N SER A 75 -17.18 7.32 46.95
CA SER A 75 -18.28 7.82 47.82
C SER A 75 -19.55 6.97 47.76
N ASN A 76 -19.84 6.33 46.63
CA ASN A 76 -21.07 5.57 46.41
C ASN A 76 -20.85 4.05 46.48
N ASP A 77 -19.69 3.61 46.96
CA ASP A 77 -19.43 2.19 47.17
C ASP A 77 -20.21 1.68 48.40
N PRO A 78 -21.18 0.75 48.23
CA PRO A 78 -21.97 0.24 49.36
C PRO A 78 -21.16 -0.50 50.43
N SER A 79 -19.93 -0.90 50.09
CA SER A 79 -19.02 -1.62 50.98
C SER A 79 -18.08 -0.70 51.77
N TYR A 80 -18.06 0.61 51.48
CA TYR A 80 -17.29 1.60 52.22
C TYR A 80 -18.03 2.03 53.51
N PRO A 81 -17.42 1.90 54.71
CA PRO A 81 -18.15 2.06 55.97
C PRO A 81 -18.31 3.52 56.45
N ASN A 82 -17.65 4.49 55.81
CA ASN A 82 -17.57 5.88 56.29
C ASN A 82 -18.33 6.85 55.37
N ASP A 83 -18.96 7.87 55.96
CA ASP A 83 -19.69 8.92 55.22
C ASP A 83 -18.76 9.90 54.47
N SER A 84 -17.48 9.96 54.85
CA SER A 84 -16.47 10.81 54.23
C SER A 84 -15.30 9.97 53.74
N LEU A 85 -14.85 10.23 52.51
CA LEU A 85 -13.70 9.53 51.94
C LEU A 85 -12.41 9.89 52.68
N GLU A 86 -11.65 8.86 53.04
CA GLU A 86 -10.35 8.97 53.68
C GLU A 86 -9.30 8.22 52.84
N ILE A 87 -8.09 8.76 52.77
CA ILE A 87 -6.97 8.08 52.11
C ILE A 87 -6.39 7.06 53.08
N LEU A 88 -6.41 5.78 52.70
CA LEU A 88 -5.81 4.72 53.50
C LEU A 88 -4.35 4.54 53.09
N LYS A 89 -3.44 4.63 54.06
CA LYS A 89 -2.04 4.25 53.88
C LYS A 89 -1.87 2.79 54.30
N LEU A 90 -1.55 1.93 53.34
CA LEU A 90 -1.41 0.49 53.55
C LEU A 90 0.04 0.08 53.80
N VAL A 91 0.98 0.73 53.11
CA VAL A 91 2.42 0.46 53.22
C VAL A 91 3.18 1.79 53.32
N ASP A 92 4.16 1.85 54.22
CA ASP A 92 5.07 2.99 54.31
C ASP A 92 5.89 3.17 53.03
N GLU A 93 6.05 4.41 52.55
CA GLU A 93 6.74 4.71 51.28
C GLU A 93 8.25 4.38 51.27
N ASP A 94 8.86 4.18 52.44
CA ASP A 94 10.24 3.69 52.55
C ASP A 94 10.33 2.15 52.43
N LYS A 95 9.17 1.47 52.48
CA LYS A 95 9.03 0.04 52.26
C LYS A 95 8.55 -0.22 50.83
N ARG A 96 8.68 -1.48 50.43
CA ARG A 96 8.21 -1.95 49.13
C ARG A 96 6.75 -2.40 49.25
N ALA A 97 5.89 -1.86 48.38
CA ALA A 97 4.61 -2.47 48.05
C ALA A 97 4.69 -3.21 46.70
N TRP A 98 3.96 -4.31 46.60
CA TRP A 98 3.90 -5.18 45.42
C TRP A 98 2.72 -4.83 44.50
N HIS A 99 2.73 -3.63 43.92
CA HIS A 99 1.64 -3.13 43.06
C HIS A 99 1.94 -3.26 41.56
N ALA A 100 3.20 -3.07 41.14
CA ALA A 100 3.56 -3.00 39.72
C ALA A 100 3.73 -4.38 39.08
N GLY A 101 4.18 -5.39 39.84
CA GLY A 101 4.58 -6.70 39.30
C GLY A 101 5.71 -6.59 38.26
N ASN A 102 5.75 -7.50 37.28
CA ASN A 102 6.65 -7.38 36.13
C ASN A 102 6.27 -6.12 35.34
N SER A 103 7.16 -5.14 35.37
CA SER A 103 6.93 -3.76 34.93
C SER A 103 8.22 -3.16 34.39
N VAL A 104 8.10 -2.35 33.34
CA VAL A 104 9.23 -1.63 32.74
C VAL A 104 8.79 -0.23 32.32
N TRP A 105 9.57 0.79 32.70
CA TRP A 105 9.37 2.16 32.23
C TRP A 105 10.70 2.89 32.13
N GLN A 106 10.94 3.60 31.03
CA GLN A 106 12.16 4.37 30.77
C GLN A 106 13.45 3.57 31.07
N GLY A 107 13.47 2.31 30.63
CA GLY A 107 14.61 1.40 30.76
C GLY A 107 14.85 0.83 32.17
N ARG A 108 13.98 1.14 33.15
CA ARG A 108 14.01 0.50 34.48
C ARG A 108 12.98 -0.61 34.54
N SER A 109 13.37 -1.78 35.03
CA SER A 109 12.48 -2.90 35.33
C SER A 109 12.18 -2.99 36.83
N GLU A 110 11.19 -3.78 37.21
CA GLU A 110 10.85 -4.10 38.62
C GLU A 110 10.51 -2.85 39.45
N LEU A 111 9.52 -2.08 39.00
CA LEU A 111 9.23 -0.76 39.56
C LEU A 111 8.77 -0.79 41.04
N ASN A 112 8.34 -1.94 41.57
CA ASN A 112 7.93 -2.09 42.98
C ASN A 112 8.97 -1.51 43.96
N ASP A 113 10.27 -1.64 43.67
CA ASP A 113 11.34 -1.23 44.58
C ASP A 113 11.60 0.29 44.63
N SER A 114 11.03 1.04 43.69
CA SER A 114 11.34 2.45 43.45
C SER A 114 10.12 3.29 43.05
N SER A 115 8.91 2.81 43.33
CA SER A 115 7.69 3.53 42.99
C SER A 115 6.71 3.54 44.15
N ILE A 116 5.87 4.58 44.19
CA ILE A 116 4.70 4.65 45.05
C ILE A 116 3.49 4.29 44.20
N GLY A 117 2.62 3.43 44.74
CA GLY A 117 1.43 2.93 44.07
C GLY A 117 0.18 3.41 44.78
N ILE A 118 -0.72 4.04 44.04
CA ILE A 118 -2.02 4.50 44.54
C ILE A 118 -3.11 3.68 43.85
N GLU A 119 -3.84 2.89 44.63
CA GLU A 119 -5.04 2.17 44.21
C GLU A 119 -6.26 3.06 44.39
N ILE A 120 -7.12 3.09 43.38
CA ILE A 120 -8.34 3.89 43.40
C ILE A 120 -9.50 2.95 43.16
N VAL A 121 -10.46 2.93 44.08
CA VAL A 121 -11.64 2.08 43.95
C VAL A 121 -12.44 2.58 42.75
N ASN A 122 -12.44 1.77 41.68
CA ASN A 122 -13.18 2.01 40.46
C ASN A 122 -13.39 0.67 39.73
N VAL A 123 -14.62 0.37 39.33
CA VAL A 123 -15.02 -0.99 38.91
C VAL A 123 -15.52 -0.99 37.45
N PRO A 124 -14.68 -1.35 36.47
CA PRO A 124 -15.11 -1.47 35.08
C PRO A 124 -15.88 -2.78 34.86
N GLU A 125 -16.86 -2.75 33.95
CA GLU A 125 -17.63 -3.92 33.53
C GLU A 125 -17.07 -4.48 32.22
N CYS A 126 -16.47 -5.67 32.25
CA CYS A 126 -15.90 -6.30 31.06
C CYS A 126 -16.61 -7.61 30.71
N HIS A 127 -17.05 -7.73 29.46
CA HIS A 127 -17.58 -8.96 28.86
C HIS A 127 -16.60 -9.52 27.85
N PHE A 128 -16.37 -10.83 27.87
CA PHE A 128 -15.42 -11.52 27.01
C PHE A 128 -16.15 -12.47 26.05
N ASP A 129 -15.66 -12.57 24.82
CA ASP A 129 -16.11 -13.57 23.85
C ASP A 129 -15.58 -14.95 24.24
N SER A 130 -16.49 -15.91 24.44
CA SER A 130 -16.19 -17.26 24.92
C SER A 130 -15.36 -18.11 23.95
N GLU A 131 -15.30 -17.74 22.66
CA GLU A 131 -14.60 -18.53 21.62
C GLU A 131 -13.18 -18.01 21.30
N ALA A 132 -12.75 -16.88 21.88
CA ALA A 132 -11.47 -16.26 21.55
C ALA A 132 -10.28 -16.88 22.32
N GLN A 133 -9.26 -17.35 21.61
CA GLN A 133 -8.03 -17.94 22.19
C GLN A 133 -7.01 -16.92 22.76
N THR A 134 -7.33 -15.61 22.79
CA THR A 134 -6.37 -14.57 23.16
C THR A 134 -6.58 -14.06 24.58
N THR A 135 -5.52 -13.94 25.37
CA THR A 135 -5.52 -13.38 26.73
C THR A 135 -5.15 -11.89 26.79
N SER A 136 -5.23 -11.16 25.67
CA SER A 136 -4.83 -9.76 25.61
C SER A 136 -5.84 -8.85 26.31
N GLU A 137 -5.36 -7.99 27.21
CA GLU A 137 -6.12 -6.91 27.81
C GLU A 137 -6.46 -5.78 26.80
N HIS A 138 -6.08 -5.88 25.54
CA HIS A 138 -6.36 -4.84 24.54
C HIS A 138 -6.96 -5.42 23.24
N GLY A 139 -7.50 -6.64 23.31
CA GLY A 139 -8.09 -7.35 22.16
C GLY A 139 -9.54 -6.97 21.87
N GLU A 140 -9.97 -7.18 20.63
CA GLU A 140 -11.38 -7.05 20.17
C GLU A 140 -12.30 -8.13 20.77
N ASN A 141 -11.73 -9.13 21.43
CA ASN A 141 -12.45 -10.23 22.07
C ASN A 141 -13.10 -9.85 23.41
N ARG A 142 -13.05 -8.57 23.80
CA ARG A 142 -13.71 -8.08 25.00
C ARG A 142 -14.33 -6.70 24.80
N LEU A 143 -15.44 -6.48 25.49
CA LEU A 143 -16.11 -5.19 25.62
C LEU A 143 -16.01 -4.77 27.08
N CYS A 144 -15.24 -3.71 27.36
CA CYS A 144 -15.16 -3.11 28.70
C CYS A 144 -15.85 -1.75 28.72
N VAL A 145 -16.72 -1.54 29.70
CA VAL A 145 -17.33 -0.25 30.03
C VAL A 145 -16.62 0.29 31.27
N PHE A 146 -15.93 1.41 31.12
CA PHE A 146 -15.21 2.08 32.20
C PHE A 146 -16.07 3.19 32.78
N PRO A 147 -16.38 3.19 34.08
CA PRO A 147 -17.07 4.29 34.75
C PRO A 147 -16.16 5.52 34.90
N ASP A 148 -16.78 6.67 35.09
CA ASP A 148 -16.10 7.88 35.54
C ASP A 148 -15.65 7.75 36.99
N TYR A 149 -14.49 8.32 37.31
CA TYR A 149 -14.00 8.39 38.68
C TYR A 149 -14.81 9.40 39.50
N ASP A 150 -15.07 9.10 40.77
CA ASP A 150 -15.78 10.02 41.66
C ASP A 150 -14.94 11.31 41.85
N PRO A 151 -15.52 12.51 41.60
CA PRO A 151 -14.81 13.77 41.75
C PRO A 151 -14.12 13.96 43.11
N LYS A 152 -14.73 13.47 44.20
CA LYS A 152 -14.12 13.54 45.53
C LYS A 152 -12.88 12.66 45.66
N GLN A 153 -12.86 11.51 44.98
CA GLN A 153 -11.66 10.67 44.89
C GLN A 153 -10.54 11.41 44.17
N ILE A 154 -10.86 12.10 43.09
CA ILE A 154 -9.88 12.82 42.27
C ILE A 154 -9.30 14.01 43.04
N GLU A 155 -10.11 14.73 43.83
CA GLU A 155 -9.62 15.79 44.74
C GLU A 155 -8.60 15.25 45.76
N LEU A 156 -8.92 14.12 46.40
CA LEU A 156 -8.00 13.45 47.33
C LEU A 156 -6.72 12.96 46.64
N LEU A 157 -6.86 12.39 45.45
CA LEU A 157 -5.75 11.93 44.63
C LEU A 157 -4.81 13.07 44.25
N ILE A 158 -5.34 14.23 43.84
CA ILE A 158 -4.55 15.42 43.50
C ILE A 158 -3.79 15.92 44.74
N ALA A 159 -4.45 16.02 45.89
CA ALA A 159 -3.82 16.46 47.14
C ALA A 159 -2.69 15.51 47.55
N LEU A 160 -2.93 14.20 47.53
CA LEU A 160 -1.95 13.17 47.85
C LEU A 160 -0.78 13.17 46.87
N SER A 161 -1.06 13.22 45.57
CA SER A 161 -0.02 13.21 44.54
C SER A 161 0.90 14.43 44.66
N LYS A 162 0.35 15.62 44.95
CA LYS A 162 1.16 16.82 45.20
C LYS A 162 2.07 16.66 46.41
N ASP A 163 1.54 16.12 47.50
CA ASP A 163 2.32 15.86 48.71
C ASP A 163 3.45 14.84 48.46
N ILE A 164 3.16 13.74 47.77
CA ILE A 164 4.15 12.73 47.39
C ILE A 164 5.25 13.33 46.50
N LEU A 165 4.87 14.11 45.47
CA LEU A 165 5.81 14.73 44.56
C LEU A 165 6.68 15.80 45.25
N ALA A 166 6.11 16.56 46.18
CA ALA A 166 6.88 17.53 46.99
C ALA A 166 7.94 16.84 47.86
N ARG A 167 7.65 15.64 48.37
CA ARG A 167 8.59 14.82 49.16
C ARG A 167 9.58 14.04 48.30
N ASN A 168 9.29 13.85 47.01
CA ASN A 168 10.10 13.08 46.07
C ASN A 168 10.38 13.89 44.78
N PRO A 169 11.22 14.94 44.84
CA PRO A 169 11.46 15.86 43.72
C PRO A 169 12.12 15.21 42.49
N ASP A 170 12.65 13.99 42.62
CA ASP A 170 13.26 13.22 41.53
C ASP A 170 12.23 12.52 40.61
N ILE A 171 10.93 12.56 40.96
CA ILE A 171 9.84 12.05 40.12
C ILE A 171 9.49 13.14 39.09
N SER A 172 9.98 12.98 37.86
CA SER A 172 9.63 13.88 36.76
C SER A 172 8.18 13.68 36.30
N PRO A 173 7.57 14.66 35.60
CA PRO A 173 6.24 14.52 35.02
C PRO A 173 6.03 13.23 34.21
N THR A 174 7.03 12.81 33.43
CA THR A 174 6.99 11.58 32.61
C THR A 174 7.15 10.28 33.41
N ARG A 175 7.25 10.35 34.74
CA ARG A 175 7.34 9.22 35.67
C ARG A 175 6.13 9.11 36.59
N VAL A 176 5.08 9.89 36.31
CA VAL A 176 3.73 9.64 36.79
C VAL A 176 2.99 8.89 35.69
N VAL A 177 2.63 7.64 35.95
CA VAL A 177 2.21 6.67 34.93
C VAL A 177 1.07 5.80 35.43
N GLY A 178 0.30 5.22 34.51
CA GLY A 178 -0.67 4.17 34.85
C GLY A 178 -0.01 2.80 34.92
N HIS A 179 -0.67 1.82 35.53
CA HIS A 179 -0.19 0.43 35.49
C HIS A 179 -0.11 -0.12 34.06
N ALA A 180 -1.04 0.28 33.20
CA ALA A 180 -1.06 -0.06 31.77
C ALA A 180 0.18 0.44 31.03
N ASP A 181 0.75 1.59 31.43
CA ASP A 181 1.94 2.13 30.76
C ASP A 181 3.18 1.28 31.01
N ILE A 182 3.31 0.78 32.24
CA ILE A 182 4.49 0.03 32.68
C ILE A 182 4.34 -1.49 32.45
N ALA A 183 3.12 -1.97 32.20
CA ALA A 183 2.80 -3.37 31.95
C ALA A 183 1.73 -3.56 30.84
N PRO A 184 1.91 -2.98 29.63
CA PRO A 184 0.87 -2.92 28.60
C PRO A 184 0.42 -4.28 28.07
N ALA A 185 1.23 -5.33 28.21
CA ALA A 185 0.82 -6.67 27.78
C ALA A 185 -0.18 -7.35 28.75
N ARG A 186 -0.33 -6.82 29.97
CA ARG A 186 -1.02 -7.50 31.08
C ARG A 186 -2.04 -6.62 31.79
N LYS A 187 -1.99 -5.30 31.63
CA LYS A 187 -2.74 -4.34 32.44
C LYS A 187 -3.36 -3.25 31.59
N ASN A 188 -4.59 -2.86 31.94
CA ASN A 188 -5.37 -1.81 31.29
C ASN A 188 -5.75 -0.66 32.24
N ASP A 189 -5.39 -0.75 33.52
CA ASP A 189 -5.69 0.26 34.53
C ASP A 189 -4.68 1.41 34.51
N PRO A 190 -5.10 2.66 34.83
CA PRO A 190 -6.39 3.08 35.35
C PRO A 190 -7.50 3.30 34.28
N GLY A 191 -7.29 2.84 33.05
CA GLY A 191 -8.29 2.87 31.98
C GLY A 191 -8.49 4.25 31.33
N PRO A 192 -9.29 4.32 30.25
CA PRO A 192 -9.47 5.53 29.44
C PRO A 192 -10.28 6.65 30.11
N ARG A 193 -10.99 6.37 31.21
CA ARG A 193 -11.77 7.39 31.94
C ARG A 193 -10.98 8.04 33.07
N PHE A 194 -9.73 7.63 33.30
CA PHE A 194 -8.88 8.26 34.30
C PHE A 194 -8.52 9.69 33.89
N PRO A 195 -8.65 10.70 34.77
CA PRO A 195 -8.59 12.10 34.39
C PRO A 195 -7.16 12.64 34.30
N TRP A 196 -6.33 12.04 33.44
CA TRP A 196 -4.92 12.42 33.26
C TRP A 196 -4.71 13.90 32.96
N PHE A 197 -5.57 14.50 32.12
CA PHE A 197 -5.46 15.91 31.79
C PHE A 197 -5.77 16.83 32.98
N GLU A 198 -6.71 16.45 33.85
CA GLU A 198 -7.03 17.20 35.08
C GLU A 198 -5.86 17.17 36.06
N LEU A 199 -5.24 15.99 36.24
CA LEU A 199 -4.01 15.85 37.03
C LEU A 199 -2.89 16.74 36.48
N TYR A 200 -2.69 16.73 35.15
CA TYR A 200 -1.71 17.60 34.51
C TYR A 200 -1.99 19.09 34.75
N GLN A 201 -3.24 19.53 34.66
CA GLN A 201 -3.63 20.91 35.00
C GLN A 201 -3.34 21.25 36.46
N ALA A 202 -3.42 20.27 37.35
CA ALA A 202 -3.02 20.41 38.75
C ALA A 202 -1.49 20.36 38.96
N GLY A 203 -0.68 20.16 37.91
CA GLY A 203 0.78 20.07 37.96
C GLY A 203 1.32 18.66 38.22
N ILE A 204 0.51 17.63 38.00
CA ILE A 204 0.85 16.22 38.23
C ILE A 204 0.94 15.48 36.89
N GLY A 205 2.09 14.88 36.62
CA GLY A 205 2.29 14.08 35.41
C GLY A 205 2.48 14.90 34.13
N ALA A 206 2.57 14.20 33.01
CA ALA A 206 2.89 14.79 31.72
C ALA A 206 1.64 14.95 30.84
N TRP A 207 1.64 16.00 30.03
CA TRP A 207 0.72 16.18 28.90
C TRP A 207 1.40 16.96 27.77
N TYR A 208 0.97 16.74 26.53
CA TYR A 208 1.47 17.46 25.36
C TYR A 208 0.84 18.85 25.21
N ASP A 209 1.50 19.72 24.45
CA ASP A 209 0.94 21.03 24.10
C ASP A 209 0.09 20.92 22.82
N ASN A 210 -1.12 21.48 22.83
CA ASN A 210 -2.08 21.34 21.72
C ASN A 210 -1.53 21.89 20.39
N ASP A 211 -0.86 23.04 20.40
CA ASP A 211 -0.31 23.64 19.18
C ASP A 211 0.77 22.74 18.54
N THR A 212 1.64 22.14 19.35
CA THR A 212 2.68 21.21 18.89
C THR A 212 2.07 19.91 18.39
N PHE A 213 1.03 19.40 19.07
CA PHE A 213 0.25 18.26 18.61
C PHE A 213 -0.37 18.53 17.23
N GLU A 214 -1.02 19.67 17.03
CA GLU A 214 -1.65 20.02 15.76
C GLU A 214 -0.63 20.13 14.62
N GLN A 215 0.55 20.71 14.89
CA GLN A 215 1.64 20.79 13.90
C GLN A 215 2.13 19.41 13.47
N TYR A 216 2.41 18.51 14.42
CA TYR A 216 2.79 17.15 14.09
C TYR A 216 1.67 16.39 13.41
N TRP A 217 0.42 16.60 13.83
CA TRP A 217 -0.73 15.93 13.24
C TRP A 217 -0.92 16.32 11.79
N GLN A 218 -0.86 17.62 11.45
CA GLN A 218 -0.90 18.09 10.06
C GLN A 218 0.20 17.45 9.21
N ARG A 219 1.44 17.42 9.73
CA ARG A 219 2.58 16.80 9.06
C ARG A 219 2.38 15.30 8.82
N PHE A 220 2.02 14.55 9.86
CA PHE A 220 1.83 13.11 9.77
C PHE A 220 0.56 12.70 9.03
N ASN A 221 -0.40 13.61 8.87
CA ASN A 221 -1.56 13.40 8.01
C ASN A 221 -1.21 13.55 6.52
N GLN A 222 -0.20 14.36 6.20
CA GLN A 222 0.32 14.47 4.83
C GLN A 222 1.19 13.24 4.47
N TYR A 223 2.07 12.83 5.38
CA TYR A 223 2.92 11.66 5.21
C TYR A 223 3.01 10.85 6.50
N GLN A 224 2.39 9.67 6.52
CA GLN A 224 2.27 8.87 7.73
C GLN A 224 3.63 8.27 8.14
N PRO A 225 4.05 8.40 9.42
CA PRO A 225 5.18 7.66 9.96
C PRO A 225 5.01 6.15 9.80
N ASN A 226 6.08 5.44 9.44
CA ASN A 226 6.05 3.97 9.46
C ASN A 226 5.99 3.44 10.90
N ILE A 227 5.64 2.16 11.05
CA ILE A 227 5.48 1.53 12.37
C ILE A 227 6.79 1.50 13.15
N GLY A 228 7.92 1.27 12.49
CA GLY A 228 9.24 1.25 13.13
C GLY A 228 9.57 2.58 13.83
N LEU A 229 9.26 3.69 13.17
CA LEU A 229 9.43 5.02 13.75
C LEU A 229 8.52 5.26 14.96
N ILE A 230 7.25 4.83 14.90
CA ILE A 230 6.31 4.95 16.03
C ILE A 230 6.75 4.08 17.21
N GLN A 231 7.20 2.85 16.97
CA GLN A 231 7.78 1.97 18.01
C GLN A 231 9.00 2.62 18.66
N SER A 232 9.90 3.18 17.84
CA SER A 232 11.07 3.90 18.35
C SER A 232 10.68 5.14 19.16
N ALA A 233 9.63 5.87 18.76
CA ALA A 233 9.12 7.03 19.49
C ALA A 233 8.47 6.63 20.82
N LEU A 234 7.67 5.57 20.87
CA LEU A 234 7.12 5.00 22.11
C LEU A 234 8.24 4.57 23.06
N ARG A 235 9.26 3.90 22.54
CA ARG A 235 10.44 3.49 23.30
C ARG A 235 11.21 4.69 23.85
N ALA A 236 11.39 5.73 23.04
CA ALA A 236 12.05 6.96 23.46
C ALA A 236 11.28 7.67 24.59
N TYR A 237 9.95 7.61 24.58
CA TYR A 237 9.12 8.21 25.63
C TYR A 237 9.17 7.41 26.95
N GLY A 238 9.13 6.08 26.87
CA GLY A 238 9.28 5.24 28.06
C GLY A 238 8.79 3.79 27.96
N TYR A 239 8.02 3.44 26.92
CA TYR A 239 7.45 2.10 26.78
C TYR A 239 8.51 1.06 26.41
N ASN A 240 8.35 -0.16 26.92
CA ASN A 240 9.22 -1.28 26.57
C ASN A 240 8.77 -1.95 25.25
N VAL A 241 9.00 -1.27 24.13
CA VAL A 241 8.65 -1.75 22.78
C VAL A 241 9.92 -1.91 21.95
N LEU A 242 10.06 -3.07 21.31
CA LEU A 242 11.11 -3.33 20.33
C LEU A 242 10.70 -2.78 18.97
N GLU A 243 11.66 -2.21 18.26
CA GLU A 243 11.43 -1.79 16.88
C GLU A 243 11.50 -3.01 15.96
N THR A 244 10.33 -3.47 15.50
CA THR A 244 10.17 -4.59 14.57
C THR A 244 9.75 -4.13 13.17
N GLY A 245 9.28 -2.89 13.03
CA GLY A 245 8.80 -2.34 11.76
C GLY A 245 7.41 -2.83 11.34
N ILE A 246 6.82 -3.79 12.07
CA ILE A 246 5.49 -4.36 11.84
C ILE A 246 4.56 -4.09 13.02
N ARG A 247 3.25 -4.04 12.80
CA ARG A 247 2.26 -3.83 13.85
C ARG A 247 1.96 -5.15 14.58
N ASP A 248 2.91 -5.60 15.38
CA ASP A 248 2.81 -6.77 16.25
C ASP A 248 2.02 -6.51 17.55
N GLU A 249 1.85 -7.54 18.38
CA GLU A 249 1.06 -7.46 19.62
C GLU A 249 1.63 -6.46 20.63
N GLN A 250 2.95 -6.41 20.84
CA GLN A 250 3.58 -5.41 21.73
C GLN A 250 3.26 -3.98 21.28
N THR A 251 3.23 -3.73 19.97
CA THR A 251 2.93 -2.41 19.41
C THR A 251 1.49 -2.03 19.68
N ARG A 252 0.54 -2.94 19.43
CA ARG A 252 -0.89 -2.69 19.71
C ARG A 252 -1.13 -2.43 21.20
N ASN A 253 -0.53 -3.24 22.07
CA ASN A 253 -0.70 -3.13 23.52
C ASN A 253 -0.13 -1.79 24.03
N ALA A 254 1.09 -1.43 23.62
CA ALA A 254 1.71 -0.17 24.02
C ALA A 254 0.95 1.05 23.48
N ILE A 255 0.47 1.01 22.23
CA ILE A 255 -0.38 2.08 21.67
C ILE A 255 -1.69 2.20 22.44
N SER A 256 -2.31 1.08 22.82
CA SER A 256 -3.57 1.11 23.57
C SER A 256 -3.39 1.73 24.95
N ALA A 257 -2.32 1.34 25.68
CA ALA A 257 -1.94 1.99 26.94
C ALA A 257 -1.67 3.49 26.76
N PHE A 258 -0.87 3.86 25.76
CA PHE A 258 -0.57 5.24 25.41
C PHE A 258 -1.83 6.06 25.12
N GLN A 259 -2.77 5.51 24.35
CA GLN A 259 -4.02 6.18 24.03
C GLN A 259 -4.91 6.34 25.25
N MET A 260 -5.02 5.34 26.14
CA MET A 260 -5.77 5.51 27.39
C MET A 260 -5.20 6.63 28.26
N HIS A 261 -3.89 6.84 28.22
CA HIS A 261 -3.24 7.92 28.95
C HIS A 261 -3.44 9.29 28.26
N PHE A 262 -3.01 9.42 26.99
CA PHE A 262 -2.86 10.72 26.33
C PHE A 262 -3.93 11.05 25.28
N LEU A 263 -4.69 10.06 24.81
CA LEU A 263 -5.76 10.21 23.82
C LEU A 263 -7.04 9.47 24.25
N PRO A 264 -7.56 9.68 25.47
CA PRO A 264 -8.63 8.85 26.04
C PRO A 264 -9.94 8.85 25.24
N TRP A 265 -10.19 9.86 24.41
CA TRP A 265 -11.32 9.92 23.48
C TRP A 265 -11.15 9.05 22.22
N GLN A 266 -9.98 8.44 22.00
CA GLN A 266 -9.66 7.66 20.81
C GLN A 266 -8.73 6.46 21.12
N VAL A 267 -9.22 5.54 21.94
CA VAL A 267 -8.51 4.27 22.22
C VAL A 267 -8.86 3.23 21.16
N THR A 268 -8.00 3.10 20.16
CA THR A 268 -8.21 2.24 18.98
C THR A 268 -7.13 1.16 18.83
N GLY A 269 -6.00 1.27 19.54
CA GLY A 269 -4.83 0.41 19.36
C GLY A 269 -4.13 0.59 18.01
N LYS A 270 -4.50 1.60 17.21
CA LYS A 270 -3.96 1.86 15.87
C LYS A 270 -2.87 2.92 15.90
N ALA A 271 -1.81 2.69 15.14
CA ALA A 271 -0.69 3.61 14.92
C ALA A 271 -1.05 4.72 13.91
N ASP A 272 -2.05 5.54 14.24
CA ASP A 272 -2.54 6.61 13.38
C ASP A 272 -1.76 7.93 13.55
N SER A 273 -2.04 8.90 12.66
CA SER A 273 -1.35 10.19 12.65
C SER A 273 -1.53 11.00 13.94
N LYS A 274 -2.67 10.86 14.62
CA LYS A 274 -2.92 11.51 15.93
C LYS A 274 -2.09 10.88 17.04
N THR A 275 -2.01 9.55 17.06
CA THR A 275 -1.18 8.80 18.00
C THR A 275 0.29 9.20 17.83
N ALA A 276 0.78 9.19 16.59
CA ALA A 276 2.14 9.65 16.30
C ALA A 276 2.34 11.11 16.73
N ALA A 277 1.39 12.00 16.45
CA ALA A 277 1.49 13.41 16.81
C ALA A 277 1.55 13.63 18.34
N ALA A 278 0.74 12.91 19.12
CA ALA A 278 0.78 12.98 20.58
C ALA A 278 2.14 12.49 21.13
N ILE A 279 2.66 11.37 20.61
CA ILE A 279 3.97 10.85 21.04
C ILE A 279 5.06 11.88 20.72
N PHE A 280 5.09 12.43 19.50
CA PHE A 280 6.11 13.39 19.10
C PHE A 280 5.98 14.74 19.83
N ALA A 281 4.77 15.20 20.14
CA ALA A 281 4.56 16.40 20.94
C ALA A 281 5.04 16.22 22.39
N LEU A 282 4.81 15.05 22.99
CA LEU A 282 5.37 14.70 24.29
C LEU A 282 6.91 14.62 24.25
N LEU A 283 7.46 13.97 23.22
CA LEU A 283 8.91 13.91 23.03
C LEU A 283 9.49 15.31 22.84
N ASP A 284 8.88 16.19 22.06
CA ASP A 284 9.41 17.53 21.84
C ASP A 284 9.49 18.34 23.15
N LYS A 285 8.47 18.19 24.00
CA LYS A 285 8.36 18.86 25.30
C LYS A 285 9.30 18.30 26.37
N TYR A 286 9.41 16.98 26.50
CA TYR A 286 10.14 16.34 27.62
C TYR A 286 11.46 15.67 27.22
N PHE A 287 11.65 15.38 25.93
CA PHE A 287 12.78 14.61 25.36
C PHE A 287 13.23 15.21 24.02
N ASN A 288 13.51 16.53 24.01
CA ASN A 288 13.70 17.30 22.78
C ASN A 288 14.80 16.75 21.85
N LYS A 289 15.84 16.14 22.43
CA LYS A 289 16.94 15.53 21.67
C LYS A 289 16.45 14.32 20.88
N GLU A 290 15.70 13.43 21.54
CA GLU A 290 15.09 12.24 20.97
C GLU A 290 14.07 12.62 19.90
N ALA A 291 13.24 13.64 20.15
CA ALA A 291 12.30 14.20 19.18
C ALA A 291 12.99 14.65 17.88
N LYS A 292 14.08 15.41 18.01
CA LYS A 292 14.90 15.86 16.86
C LYS A 292 15.52 14.69 16.10
N THR A 293 16.10 13.71 16.80
CA THR A 293 16.69 12.53 16.17
C THR A 293 15.65 11.72 15.40
N LEU A 294 14.49 11.44 16.00
CA LEU A 294 13.42 10.70 15.37
C LEU A 294 12.77 11.48 14.22
N MET A 295 12.69 12.80 14.32
CA MET A 295 12.19 13.65 13.23
C MET A 295 13.16 13.72 12.06
N ALA A 296 14.47 13.72 12.32
CA ALA A 296 15.47 13.60 11.26
C ALA A 296 15.34 12.26 10.52
N ARG A 297 15.18 11.15 11.28
CA ARG A 297 14.88 9.83 10.71
C ARG A 297 13.57 9.83 9.91
N TYR A 298 12.50 10.44 10.42
CA TYR A 298 11.24 10.58 9.70
C TYR A 298 11.46 11.25 8.33
N ILE A 299 12.17 12.37 8.31
CA ILE A 299 12.49 13.10 7.07
C ILE A 299 13.33 12.22 6.13
N GLU A 300 14.35 11.53 6.64
CA GLU A 300 15.18 10.61 5.87
C GLU A 300 14.38 9.44 5.28
N GLU A 301 13.42 8.89 6.03
CA GLU A 301 12.53 7.82 5.56
C GLU A 301 11.47 8.33 4.54
N GLN A 302 11.18 9.64 4.52
CA GLN A 302 10.38 10.28 3.46
C GLN A 302 11.20 10.53 2.19
N VAL A 303 12.52 10.62 2.30
CA VAL A 303 13.40 10.63 1.13
C VAL A 303 13.49 9.19 0.64
N PRO A 304 13.08 8.89 -0.61
CA PRO A 304 13.26 7.57 -1.17
C PRO A 304 14.72 7.15 -0.95
N GLN A 305 14.95 6.05 -0.21
CA GLN A 305 16.30 5.52 -0.05
C GLN A 305 16.90 5.41 -1.45
N ALA A 306 18.04 6.07 -1.66
CA ALA A 306 18.85 5.93 -2.86
C ALA A 306 19.48 4.53 -2.87
N LYS A 307 18.67 3.49 -3.05
CA LYS A 307 19.11 2.29 -3.73
C LYS A 307 19.11 2.66 -5.19
N ASP A 308 20.30 2.93 -5.72
CA ASP A 308 20.59 3.32 -7.10
C ASP A 308 19.42 4.08 -7.73
N ILE A 309 19.40 5.41 -7.59
CA ILE A 309 18.60 6.22 -8.51
C ILE A 309 19.11 5.86 -9.90
N LYS A 310 18.42 4.93 -10.57
CA LYS A 310 18.64 4.71 -11.99
C LYS A 310 18.34 6.05 -12.61
N VAL A 311 19.41 6.69 -13.08
CA VAL A 311 19.35 7.88 -13.92
C VAL A 311 18.22 7.65 -14.92
N VAL A 312 17.27 8.58 -14.99
CA VAL A 312 16.20 8.55 -15.98
C VAL A 312 16.89 8.51 -17.34
N LYS A 313 16.92 7.33 -17.96
CA LYS A 313 17.61 7.15 -19.25
C LYS A 313 16.85 7.91 -20.31
N HIS A 314 17.56 8.77 -21.03
CA HIS A 314 17.01 9.47 -22.18
C HIS A 314 17.18 8.60 -23.44
N GLY A 315 16.20 7.74 -23.72
CA GLY A 315 16.26 6.81 -24.85
C GLY A 315 17.02 5.51 -24.57
N GLN A 316 17.22 4.73 -25.63
CA GLN A 316 17.77 3.37 -25.57
C GLN A 316 19.29 3.30 -25.42
N VAL A 317 20.01 4.35 -25.79
CA VAL A 317 21.41 4.56 -25.43
C VAL A 317 21.47 5.91 -24.76
N ASP A 318 22.01 5.97 -23.55
CA ASP A 318 22.23 7.20 -22.80
C ASP A 318 23.47 6.99 -21.92
N GLU A 319 24.65 7.09 -22.54
CA GLU A 319 25.91 6.58 -21.98
C GLU A 319 27.06 7.57 -22.19
N VAL A 320 27.97 7.65 -21.22
CA VAL A 320 29.21 8.42 -21.34
C VAL A 320 30.33 7.51 -21.83
N PHE A 321 31.08 8.00 -22.82
CA PHE A 321 32.23 7.34 -23.40
C PHE A 321 33.49 8.19 -23.13
N PRO A 322 34.66 7.60 -22.82
CA PRO A 322 34.87 6.17 -22.58
C PRO A 322 34.04 5.65 -21.39
N MET A 323 33.55 4.41 -21.48
CA MET A 323 32.78 3.81 -20.38
C MET A 323 33.66 3.71 -19.13
N GLN A 324 33.10 4.04 -17.96
CA GLN A 324 33.82 4.04 -16.68
C GLN A 324 34.31 2.63 -16.28
N GLN A 325 33.47 1.62 -16.46
CA GLN A 325 33.81 0.23 -16.16
C GLN A 325 34.34 -0.47 -17.42
N ARG A 326 35.66 -0.52 -17.55
CA ARG A 326 36.33 -1.12 -18.72
C ARG A 326 36.84 -2.52 -18.43
N SER A 327 36.70 -3.41 -19.41
CA SER A 327 37.41 -4.68 -19.46
C SER A 327 38.83 -4.50 -19.96
N THR A 328 39.75 -5.37 -19.53
CA THR A 328 41.08 -5.53 -20.13
C THR A 328 41.03 -5.98 -21.60
N ARG A 329 39.92 -6.61 -22.02
CA ARG A 329 39.66 -6.97 -23.42
C ARG A 329 39.17 -5.75 -24.18
N GLN A 330 40.06 -5.08 -24.93
CA GLN A 330 39.75 -3.79 -25.57
C GLN A 330 38.48 -3.79 -26.43
N LEU A 331 38.24 -4.85 -27.23
CA LEU A 331 37.13 -4.89 -28.19
C LEU A 331 35.72 -4.99 -27.58
N VAL A 332 35.59 -5.23 -26.27
CA VAL A 332 34.25 -5.25 -25.61
C VAL A 332 33.86 -3.90 -25.01
N ASN A 333 34.80 -2.95 -24.94
CA ASN A 333 34.55 -1.61 -24.40
C ASN A 333 33.92 -0.70 -25.45
N ASP A 334 33.28 0.38 -24.99
CA ASP A 334 32.81 1.51 -25.81
C ASP A 334 31.90 1.11 -26.99
N ARG A 335 31.09 0.07 -26.77
CA ARG A 335 30.15 -0.49 -27.74
C ARG A 335 28.79 -0.70 -27.12
N LYS A 336 27.75 -0.40 -27.90
CA LYS A 336 26.34 -0.63 -27.51
C LYS A 336 25.55 -1.17 -28.70
N ARG A 337 24.36 -1.68 -28.41
CA ARG A 337 23.35 -2.06 -29.41
C ARG A 337 22.13 -1.15 -29.24
N PHE A 338 21.42 -0.89 -30.32
CA PHE A 338 20.19 -0.10 -30.30
C PHE A 338 19.25 -0.57 -31.43
N LYS A 339 17.95 -0.48 -31.23
CA LYS A 339 16.92 -0.74 -32.24
C LYS A 339 16.70 0.48 -33.12
N ALA A 340 16.63 0.27 -34.43
CA ALA A 340 16.22 1.29 -35.38
C ALA A 340 15.53 0.62 -36.59
N TYR A 341 15.04 1.47 -37.48
CA TYR A 341 14.49 1.07 -38.77
C TYR A 341 15.34 1.67 -39.87
N GLN A 342 15.41 0.98 -41.01
CA GLN A 342 16.16 1.44 -42.17
C GLN A 342 15.71 2.85 -42.57
N GLY A 343 16.66 3.74 -42.83
CA GLY A 343 16.33 5.12 -43.21
C GLY A 343 15.83 6.01 -42.07
N ARG A 344 15.93 5.56 -40.80
CA ARG A 344 15.41 6.27 -39.62
C ARG A 344 16.45 6.39 -38.50
N GLY A 345 16.20 7.28 -37.54
CA GLY A 345 17.01 7.44 -36.32
C GLY A 345 17.92 8.67 -36.31
N GLN A 346 18.24 9.11 -35.10
CA GLN A 346 19.12 10.24 -34.79
C GLN A 346 20.01 9.87 -33.60
N ILE A 347 21.13 10.57 -33.48
CA ILE A 347 22.07 10.45 -32.37
C ILE A 347 22.41 11.86 -31.88
N GLN A 348 22.35 12.06 -30.57
CA GLN A 348 22.79 13.28 -29.91
C GLN A 348 24.12 13.01 -29.22
N LEU A 349 25.05 13.94 -29.41
CA LEU A 349 26.40 13.90 -28.86
C LEU A 349 26.58 15.13 -28.00
N THR A 350 26.89 14.97 -26.72
CA THR A 350 27.18 16.10 -25.83
C THR A 350 28.63 16.02 -25.38
N SER A 351 29.42 17.02 -25.76
CA SER A 351 30.83 17.08 -25.40
C SER A 351 30.99 17.34 -23.92
N GLN A 352 31.86 16.58 -23.26
CA GLN A 352 32.34 16.83 -21.90
C GLN A 352 33.86 16.97 -21.96
N GLY A 353 34.29 18.02 -22.66
CA GLY A 353 35.70 18.33 -22.95
C GLY A 353 36.24 17.70 -24.25
N ALA A 354 35.49 16.80 -24.90
CA ALA A 354 35.92 16.19 -26.15
C ALA A 354 35.82 17.20 -27.30
N ALA A 355 36.91 17.39 -28.05
CA ALA A 355 36.93 18.17 -29.29
C ALA A 355 36.66 17.29 -30.53
N GLN A 356 36.93 15.98 -30.46
CA GLN A 356 36.73 15.05 -31.57
C GLN A 356 36.45 13.64 -31.05
N ALA A 357 35.67 12.85 -31.80
CA ALA A 357 35.49 11.42 -31.56
C ALA A 357 35.17 10.66 -32.87
N ASP A 358 35.53 9.38 -32.91
CA ASP A 358 35.21 8.46 -34.01
C ASP A 358 33.99 7.63 -33.64
N ILE A 359 32.85 7.90 -34.28
CA ILE A 359 31.60 7.23 -33.98
C ILE A 359 31.19 6.39 -35.18
N HIS A 360 30.90 5.11 -34.94
CA HIS A 360 30.52 4.16 -35.96
C HIS A 360 29.15 3.56 -35.65
N VAL A 361 28.28 3.54 -36.68
CA VAL A 361 27.01 2.81 -36.65
C VAL A 361 27.05 1.74 -37.73
N ASN A 362 26.85 0.49 -37.33
CA ASN A 362 26.98 -0.69 -38.21
C ASN A 362 28.31 -0.71 -39.01
N GLY A 363 29.40 -0.33 -38.33
CA GLY A 363 30.75 -0.23 -38.91
C GLY A 363 31.00 1.04 -39.74
N GLN A 364 29.97 1.78 -40.13
CA GLN A 364 30.10 2.99 -40.93
C GLN A 364 30.35 4.22 -40.04
N LYS A 365 31.46 4.93 -40.28
CA LYS A 365 31.84 6.14 -39.52
C LYS A 365 30.84 7.28 -39.78
N LEU A 366 30.50 8.05 -38.76
CA LEU A 366 29.72 9.28 -38.87
C LEU A 366 30.57 10.40 -39.48
N ASN A 367 29.94 11.24 -40.29
CA ASN A 367 30.60 12.38 -40.93
C ASN A 367 30.51 13.59 -40.00
N ILE A 368 31.46 13.72 -39.08
CA ILE A 368 31.61 14.86 -38.17
C ILE A 368 32.72 15.73 -38.73
N THR A 369 32.38 16.92 -39.23
CA THR A 369 33.30 17.80 -39.97
C THR A 369 33.81 18.99 -39.17
N GLN A 370 33.19 19.27 -38.02
CA GLN A 370 33.60 20.36 -37.12
C GLN A 370 33.99 19.78 -35.76
N PRO A 371 35.03 20.31 -35.11
CA PRO A 371 35.33 19.98 -33.72
C PRO A 371 34.14 20.33 -32.82
N PHE A 372 33.93 19.54 -31.77
CA PHE A 372 32.94 19.85 -30.76
C PHE A 372 33.44 20.99 -29.87
N ALA A 373 32.56 21.94 -29.55
CA ALA A 373 32.77 22.90 -28.50
C ALA A 373 32.50 22.26 -27.12
N PRO A 374 33.17 22.72 -26.06
CA PRO A 374 32.94 22.22 -24.71
C PRO A 374 31.48 22.40 -24.28
N ASP A 375 30.91 21.36 -23.66
CA ASP A 375 29.56 21.34 -23.07
C ASP A 375 28.40 21.61 -24.06
N GLU A 376 28.66 21.58 -25.38
CA GLU A 376 27.63 21.69 -26.42
C GLU A 376 27.07 20.33 -26.84
N SER A 377 25.79 20.33 -27.24
CA SER A 377 25.10 19.19 -27.83
C SER A 377 24.97 19.31 -29.35
N TYR A 378 25.25 18.22 -30.05
CA TYR A 378 25.15 18.10 -31.50
C TYR A 378 24.21 16.96 -31.88
N GLU A 379 23.37 17.17 -32.89
CA GLU A 379 22.47 16.13 -33.41
C GLU A 379 22.90 15.69 -34.81
N TYR A 380 23.00 14.38 -35.02
CA TYR A 380 23.31 13.79 -36.31
C TYR A 380 22.27 12.76 -36.74
N SER A 381 21.97 12.76 -38.03
CA SER A 381 21.08 11.79 -38.65
C SER A 381 21.76 10.42 -38.81
N LEU A 382 21.06 9.36 -38.39
CA LEU A 382 21.51 7.97 -38.57
C LEU A 382 20.91 7.31 -39.82
N LYS A 383 20.03 7.98 -40.56
CA LYS A 383 19.22 7.41 -41.64
C LYS A 383 20.01 6.61 -42.69
N ARG A 384 21.23 7.04 -43.04
CA ARG A 384 22.08 6.36 -44.04
C ARG A 384 22.75 5.08 -43.53
N ARG A 385 22.74 4.84 -42.21
CA ARG A 385 23.56 3.82 -41.53
C ARG A 385 22.73 2.79 -40.78
N THR A 386 21.44 3.06 -40.55
CA THR A 386 20.53 2.17 -39.84
C THR A 386 19.90 1.12 -40.75
N ARG A 387 19.59 -0.02 -40.15
CA ARG A 387 18.82 -1.13 -40.72
C ARG A 387 17.69 -1.53 -39.77
N ASP A 388 16.74 -2.30 -40.25
CA ASP A 388 15.63 -2.80 -39.42
C ASP A 388 16.12 -3.70 -38.28
N GLY A 389 15.55 -3.48 -37.10
CA GLY A 389 15.88 -4.23 -35.88
C GLY A 389 17.16 -3.72 -35.21
N MET A 390 18.04 -4.65 -34.83
CA MET A 390 19.21 -4.34 -34.01
C MET A 390 20.39 -3.80 -34.82
N ASN A 391 20.89 -2.65 -34.37
CA ASN A 391 22.03 -1.89 -34.89
C ASN A 391 23.15 -1.86 -33.85
N THR A 392 24.38 -1.64 -34.30
CA THR A 392 25.57 -1.54 -33.43
C THR A 392 26.11 -0.12 -33.39
N LEU A 393 26.53 0.32 -32.21
CA LEU A 393 27.24 1.58 -31.95
C LEU A 393 28.65 1.27 -31.44
N ARG A 394 29.63 2.03 -31.91
CA ARG A 394 31.00 2.06 -31.37
C ARG A 394 31.49 3.50 -31.31
N VAL A 395 32.15 3.86 -30.22
CA VAL A 395 32.78 5.17 -30.01
C VAL A 395 34.26 4.97 -29.72
N ASP A 396 35.14 5.54 -30.53
CA ASP A 396 36.60 5.43 -30.41
C ASP A 396 37.25 6.83 -30.51
N ASN A 397 38.58 6.93 -30.29
CA ASN A 397 39.39 8.12 -30.57
C ASN A 397 38.83 9.45 -30.02
N ILE A 398 38.34 9.44 -28.77
CA ILE A 398 37.90 10.66 -28.09
C ILE A 398 39.13 11.51 -27.75
N LEU A 399 39.19 12.72 -28.28
CA LEU A 399 40.31 13.65 -28.13
C LEU A 399 39.83 14.99 -27.57
N PRO A 400 40.65 15.71 -26.77
CA PRO A 400 41.95 15.27 -26.24
C PRO A 400 41.81 14.11 -25.24
N GLN A 401 42.89 13.36 -25.04
CA GLN A 401 42.88 12.20 -24.13
C GLN A 401 42.41 12.60 -22.72
N GLY A 402 41.54 11.80 -22.13
CA GLY A 402 40.93 12.08 -20.83
C GLY A 402 39.60 12.84 -20.92
N SER A 403 39.18 13.24 -22.11
CA SER A 403 37.86 13.84 -22.33
C SER A 403 36.75 12.80 -22.43
N GLU A 404 35.51 13.25 -22.22
CA GLU A 404 34.32 12.42 -22.29
C GLU A 404 33.34 12.92 -23.35
N LEU A 405 32.54 11.99 -23.87
CA LEU A 405 31.45 12.27 -24.81
C LEU A 405 30.22 11.49 -24.35
N LYS A 406 29.16 12.23 -24.01
CA LYS A 406 27.85 11.63 -23.75
C LYS A 406 27.15 11.36 -25.09
N VAL A 407 26.71 10.13 -25.29
CA VAL A 407 26.01 9.70 -26.50
C VAL A 407 24.61 9.24 -26.13
N THR A 408 23.64 9.86 -26.79
CA THR A 408 22.22 9.58 -26.62
C THR A 408 21.59 9.15 -27.94
N ILE A 409 20.88 8.01 -27.96
CA ILE A 409 20.11 7.54 -29.11
C ILE A 409 18.66 7.29 -28.65
N PRO A 410 17.68 8.07 -29.13
CA PRO A 410 16.28 7.86 -28.84
C PRO A 410 15.75 6.51 -29.34
N SER A 411 14.76 5.96 -28.66
CA SER A 411 14.00 4.79 -29.12
C SER A 411 13.12 5.15 -30.33
N PRO A 412 12.85 4.21 -31.26
CA PRO A 412 11.99 4.48 -32.40
C PRO A 412 10.59 4.95 -31.99
N VAL A 413 10.07 5.98 -32.66
CA VAL A 413 8.67 6.43 -32.54
C VAL A 413 7.83 5.86 -33.68
N LEU A 414 6.50 5.96 -33.64
CA LEU A 414 5.66 5.51 -34.76
C LEU A 414 5.63 6.52 -35.90
N VAL A 415 5.47 6.03 -37.13
CA VAL A 415 5.13 6.83 -38.32
C VAL A 415 3.82 6.28 -38.89
N ASP A 416 2.86 7.14 -39.20
CA ASP A 416 1.63 6.69 -39.87
C ASP A 416 1.89 6.55 -41.38
N ASN A 417 1.82 5.32 -41.87
CA ASN A 417 1.95 4.99 -43.28
C ASN A 417 0.72 4.23 -43.80
N SER A 418 -0.39 4.27 -43.06
CA SER A 418 -1.56 3.42 -43.31
C SER A 418 -2.18 3.66 -44.69
N ALA A 419 -2.08 4.90 -45.21
CA ALA A 419 -2.53 5.25 -46.57
C ALA A 419 -1.84 4.43 -47.67
N SER A 420 -0.54 4.15 -47.51
CA SER A 420 0.24 3.38 -48.49
C SER A 420 -0.12 1.90 -48.53
N TYR A 421 -0.83 1.40 -47.51
CA TYR A 421 -1.15 -0.02 -47.33
C TYR A 421 -2.64 -0.34 -47.41
N GLN A 422 -3.51 0.61 -47.76
CA GLN A 422 -4.97 0.45 -47.72
C GLN A 422 -5.45 -0.84 -48.40
N ASN A 423 -4.97 -1.13 -49.61
CA ASN A 423 -5.39 -2.32 -50.37
C ASN A 423 -4.89 -3.65 -49.81
N ARG A 424 -3.86 -3.64 -48.95
CA ARG A 424 -3.27 -4.85 -48.37
C ARG A 424 -4.24 -5.58 -47.43
N PHE A 425 -5.15 -4.85 -46.80
CA PHE A 425 -6.05 -5.35 -45.77
C PHE A 425 -7.49 -5.55 -46.24
N LYS A 426 -7.73 -5.59 -47.57
CA LYS A 426 -9.08 -5.68 -48.14
C LYS A 426 -9.91 -6.83 -47.56
N GLN A 427 -9.34 -8.03 -47.38
CA GLN A 427 -10.08 -9.16 -46.82
C GLN A 427 -10.48 -8.94 -45.36
N VAL A 428 -9.66 -8.21 -44.60
CA VAL A 428 -9.98 -7.81 -43.22
C VAL A 428 -11.14 -6.82 -43.22
N ASP A 429 -11.08 -5.82 -44.11
CA ASP A 429 -12.14 -4.83 -44.28
C ASP A 429 -13.46 -5.49 -44.67
N ASP A 430 -13.45 -6.35 -45.69
CA ASP A 430 -14.63 -7.06 -46.18
C ASP A 430 -15.28 -7.91 -45.07
N LEU A 431 -14.49 -8.60 -44.23
CA LEU A 431 -15.01 -9.40 -43.11
C LEU A 431 -15.72 -8.50 -42.08
N ILE A 432 -15.05 -7.45 -41.60
CA ILE A 432 -15.60 -6.59 -40.54
C ILE A 432 -16.83 -5.83 -41.05
N GLU A 433 -16.80 -5.31 -42.28
CA GLU A 433 -17.93 -4.62 -42.89
C GLU A 433 -19.13 -5.56 -43.09
N GLN A 434 -18.89 -6.81 -43.50
CA GLN A 434 -19.94 -7.81 -43.63
C GLN A 434 -20.57 -8.16 -42.28
N ASP A 435 -19.78 -8.31 -41.22
CA ASP A 435 -20.27 -8.51 -39.86
C ASP A 435 -21.10 -7.30 -39.38
N VAL A 436 -20.63 -6.07 -39.61
CA VAL A 436 -21.36 -4.84 -39.27
C VAL A 436 -22.70 -4.78 -40.00
N LYS A 437 -22.72 -5.09 -41.30
CA LYS A 437 -23.95 -5.16 -42.11
C LYS A 437 -24.93 -6.20 -41.56
N ASN A 438 -24.42 -7.31 -41.04
CA ASN A 438 -25.21 -8.39 -40.46
C ASN A 438 -25.65 -8.13 -39.00
N GLY A 439 -25.19 -7.05 -38.38
CA GLY A 439 -25.67 -6.60 -37.09
C GLY A 439 -24.60 -6.33 -36.04
N PHE A 440 -23.33 -6.66 -36.29
CA PHE A 440 -22.23 -6.35 -35.39
C PHE A 440 -22.16 -4.84 -35.10
N PRO A 441 -21.91 -4.38 -33.86
CA PRO A 441 -22.06 -2.96 -33.51
C PRO A 441 -21.00 -2.07 -34.19
N GLY A 442 -19.72 -2.30 -33.91
CA GLY A 442 -18.63 -1.51 -34.46
C GLY A 442 -17.25 -1.91 -33.94
N ALA A 443 -16.22 -1.42 -34.61
CA ALA A 443 -14.82 -1.73 -34.29
C ALA A 443 -13.88 -0.62 -34.72
N VAL A 444 -12.70 -0.56 -34.09
CA VAL A 444 -11.53 0.15 -34.59
C VAL A 444 -10.37 -0.85 -34.63
N LEU A 445 -9.73 -0.97 -35.79
CA LEU A 445 -8.56 -1.82 -36.01
C LEU A 445 -7.33 -0.94 -36.30
N LEU A 446 -6.26 -1.19 -35.54
CA LEU A 446 -4.93 -0.68 -35.84
C LEU A 446 -3.93 -1.83 -35.96
N VAL A 447 -3.13 -1.81 -37.02
CA VAL A 447 -2.01 -2.74 -37.24
C VAL A 447 -0.75 -1.90 -37.44
N MET A 448 0.30 -2.23 -36.69
CA MET A 448 1.61 -1.60 -36.82
C MET A 448 2.69 -2.66 -37.05
N GLN A 449 3.62 -2.38 -37.95
CA GLN A 449 4.75 -3.24 -38.28
C GLN A 449 6.00 -2.40 -38.54
N ASN A 450 7.17 -2.82 -38.05
CA ASN A 450 8.45 -2.15 -38.33
C ASN A 450 8.43 -0.64 -37.98
N GLY A 451 7.76 -0.27 -36.89
CA GLY A 451 7.64 1.11 -36.45
C GLY A 451 6.74 1.99 -37.30
N GLU A 452 5.92 1.39 -38.16
CA GLU A 452 4.93 2.07 -38.99
C GLU A 452 3.51 1.60 -38.65
N ILE A 453 2.55 2.52 -38.62
CA ILE A 453 1.13 2.15 -38.64
C ILE A 453 0.79 1.82 -40.09
N ILE A 454 0.41 0.57 -40.34
CA ILE A 454 0.11 0.06 -41.69
C ILE A 454 -1.39 -0.19 -41.91
N LYS A 455 -2.19 -0.14 -40.84
CA LYS A 455 -3.65 -0.11 -40.92
C LYS A 455 -4.21 0.73 -39.77
N ARG A 456 -5.17 1.59 -40.08
CA ARG A 456 -6.02 2.29 -39.10
C ARG A 456 -7.38 2.52 -39.73
N SER A 457 -8.43 1.87 -39.23
CA SER A 457 -9.80 2.10 -39.71
C SER A 457 -10.83 1.86 -38.64
N ALA A 458 -11.97 2.55 -38.78
CA ALA A 458 -13.14 2.42 -37.93
C ALA A 458 -14.31 1.87 -38.74
N TYR A 459 -15.16 1.06 -38.11
CA TYR A 459 -16.27 0.35 -38.72
C TYR A 459 -17.50 0.43 -37.83
N GLY A 460 -18.69 0.54 -38.43
CA GLY A 460 -19.96 0.52 -37.71
C GLY A 460 -20.19 1.72 -36.81
N ASP A 461 -20.84 1.48 -35.67
CA ASP A 461 -21.37 2.50 -34.77
C ASP A 461 -20.77 2.38 -33.36
N ALA A 462 -20.30 3.50 -32.81
CA ALA A 462 -19.90 3.64 -31.42
C ALA A 462 -21.09 3.50 -30.46
N ARG A 463 -22.30 3.90 -30.90
CA ARG A 463 -23.56 3.66 -30.17
C ARG A 463 -24.70 3.39 -31.14
N LYS A 464 -25.24 2.17 -31.08
CA LYS A 464 -26.34 1.68 -31.92
C LYS A 464 -27.71 1.70 -31.24
N TYR A 465 -27.76 1.44 -29.93
CA TYR A 465 -29.00 1.34 -29.15
C TYR A 465 -29.20 2.52 -28.18
N ALA A 466 -30.46 2.85 -27.93
CA ALA A 466 -30.92 3.71 -26.83
C ALA A 466 -31.06 2.91 -25.52
N ASP A 467 -31.32 3.60 -24.41
CA ASP A 467 -31.41 2.99 -23.06
C ASP A 467 -32.52 1.92 -22.97
N GLY A 468 -33.62 2.10 -23.72
CA GLY A 468 -34.68 1.09 -23.84
C GLY A 468 -34.33 -0.14 -24.69
N GLY A 469 -33.14 -0.21 -25.28
CA GLY A 469 -32.72 -1.31 -26.16
C GLY A 469 -33.23 -1.25 -27.60
N GLU A 470 -33.92 -0.18 -27.95
CA GLU A 470 -34.32 0.15 -29.31
C GLU A 470 -33.15 0.70 -30.13
N LEU A 471 -33.19 0.51 -31.44
CA LEU A 471 -32.22 1.10 -32.35
C LEU A 471 -32.36 2.62 -32.37
N LEU A 472 -31.23 3.33 -32.35
CA LEU A 472 -31.22 4.77 -32.55
C LEU A 472 -31.60 5.10 -34.00
N PRO A 473 -32.48 6.10 -34.25
CA PRO A 473 -32.76 6.58 -35.60
C PRO A 473 -31.50 7.11 -36.31
N SER A 474 -30.56 7.68 -35.53
CA SER A 474 -29.25 8.11 -35.98
C SER A 474 -28.20 7.56 -35.02
N PRO A 475 -27.65 6.36 -35.31
CA PRO A 475 -26.55 5.80 -34.51
C PRO A 475 -25.32 6.69 -34.52
N GLN A 476 -24.61 6.74 -33.39
CA GLN A 476 -23.33 7.43 -33.30
C GLN A 476 -22.28 6.63 -34.07
N LYS A 477 -21.70 7.20 -35.12
CA LYS A 477 -20.69 6.52 -35.95
C LYS A 477 -19.40 6.25 -35.19
N MET A 478 -18.81 5.09 -35.45
CA MET A 478 -17.48 4.76 -34.95
C MET A 478 -16.43 5.63 -35.63
N ARG A 479 -15.44 6.09 -34.86
CA ARG A 479 -14.31 6.88 -35.35
C ARG A 479 -12.99 6.30 -34.86
N THR A 480 -11.90 6.57 -35.55
CA THR A 480 -10.56 6.05 -35.17
C THR A 480 -10.08 6.58 -33.83
N ASP A 481 -10.56 7.76 -33.41
CA ASP A 481 -10.31 8.40 -32.11
C ASP A 481 -11.33 8.03 -31.02
N THR A 482 -12.22 7.06 -31.28
CA THR A 482 -13.20 6.61 -30.28
C THR A 482 -12.50 5.93 -29.11
N LEU A 483 -12.85 6.32 -27.89
CA LEU A 483 -12.37 5.70 -26.66
C LEU A 483 -13.16 4.46 -26.31
N PHE A 484 -12.48 3.40 -25.88
CA PHE A 484 -13.10 2.16 -25.44
C PHE A 484 -12.77 1.87 -23.99
N ASP A 485 -13.74 1.32 -23.24
CA ASP A 485 -13.42 0.52 -22.06
C ASP A 485 -12.67 -0.72 -22.53
N ILE A 486 -11.37 -0.79 -22.24
CA ILE A 486 -10.53 -1.89 -22.72
C ILE A 486 -10.60 -3.13 -21.80
N ALA A 487 -11.46 -3.08 -20.78
CA ALA A 487 -11.71 -4.15 -19.82
C ALA A 487 -10.38 -4.75 -19.31
N SER A 488 -10.18 -6.06 -19.40
CA SER A 488 -8.99 -6.72 -18.87
C SER A 488 -7.67 -6.40 -19.58
N ASN A 489 -7.67 -5.66 -20.71
CA ASN A 489 -6.42 -5.06 -21.18
C ASN A 489 -5.87 -4.02 -20.19
N THR A 490 -6.69 -3.51 -19.25
CA THR A 490 -6.25 -2.72 -18.07
C THR A 490 -5.14 -3.42 -17.31
N LYS A 491 -5.23 -4.74 -17.13
CA LYS A 491 -4.21 -5.55 -16.48
C LYS A 491 -2.84 -5.27 -17.08
N MET A 492 -2.77 -5.23 -18.42
CA MET A 492 -1.52 -5.10 -19.15
C MET A 492 -1.06 -3.66 -19.28
N PHE A 493 -1.95 -2.76 -19.69
CA PHE A 493 -1.59 -1.39 -20.05
C PHE A 493 -1.64 -0.39 -18.89
N ALA A 494 -2.12 -0.79 -17.71
CA ALA A 494 -1.96 -0.05 -16.46
C ALA A 494 -1.09 -0.85 -15.47
N THR A 495 -1.64 -1.90 -14.87
CA THR A 495 -1.01 -2.60 -13.74
C THR A 495 0.32 -3.23 -14.11
N ASN A 496 0.40 -3.97 -15.23
CA ASN A 496 1.63 -4.65 -15.61
C ASN A 496 2.73 -3.66 -16.05
N LEU A 497 2.38 -2.57 -16.75
CA LEU A 497 3.34 -1.50 -17.04
C LEU A 497 3.87 -0.86 -15.76
N ALA A 498 3.00 -0.59 -14.77
CA ALA A 498 3.39 -0.05 -13.48
C ALA A 498 4.34 -0.99 -12.74
N LEU A 499 4.04 -2.30 -12.69
CA LEU A 499 4.88 -3.30 -12.06
C LEU A 499 6.23 -3.43 -12.77
N MET A 500 6.27 -3.46 -14.12
CA MET A 500 7.54 -3.48 -14.86
C MET A 500 8.40 -2.25 -14.57
N LYS A 501 7.80 -1.06 -14.47
CA LYS A 501 8.49 0.16 -14.05
C LYS A 501 9.06 0.02 -12.63
N LEU A 502 8.26 -0.43 -11.67
CA LEU A 502 8.69 -0.61 -10.28
C LEU A 502 9.80 -1.67 -10.14
N VAL A 503 9.76 -2.75 -10.93
CA VAL A 503 10.85 -3.74 -11.00
C VAL A 503 12.10 -3.11 -11.60
N SER A 504 11.95 -2.34 -12.68
CA SER A 504 13.08 -1.62 -13.29
C SER A 504 13.72 -0.65 -12.31
N GLU A 505 12.95 0.01 -11.46
CA GLU A 505 13.41 0.90 -10.39
C GLU A 505 13.95 0.17 -9.15
N GLY A 506 13.90 -1.17 -9.11
CA GLY A 506 14.35 -1.95 -7.96
C GLY A 506 13.44 -1.84 -6.71
N LYS A 507 12.23 -1.26 -6.87
CA LYS A 507 11.23 -1.14 -5.79
C LYS A 507 10.40 -2.41 -5.61
N LEU A 508 10.36 -3.26 -6.63
CA LEU A 508 9.61 -4.51 -6.62
C LEU A 508 10.49 -5.68 -7.09
N ASP A 509 10.53 -6.73 -6.30
CA ASP A 509 10.95 -8.08 -6.70
C ASP A 509 9.71 -8.97 -6.86
N VAL A 510 9.48 -9.49 -8.07
CA VAL A 510 8.35 -10.39 -8.36
C VAL A 510 8.46 -11.74 -7.65
N ASN A 511 9.65 -12.14 -7.19
CA ASN A 511 9.83 -13.40 -6.45
C ASN A 511 9.72 -13.21 -4.93
N ALA A 512 9.55 -11.98 -4.46
CA ALA A 512 9.36 -11.72 -3.04
C ALA A 512 7.92 -12.08 -2.59
N PRO A 513 7.74 -12.44 -1.31
CA PRO A 513 6.43 -12.57 -0.69
C PRO A 513 5.61 -11.28 -0.82
N ILE A 514 4.31 -11.41 -1.02
CA ILE A 514 3.40 -10.25 -1.10
C ILE A 514 3.40 -9.49 0.24
N GLU A 515 3.47 -10.21 1.36
CA GLU A 515 3.52 -9.65 2.72
C GLU A 515 4.67 -8.65 2.91
N GLN A 516 5.77 -8.79 2.16
CA GLN A 516 6.91 -7.88 2.22
C GLN A 516 6.51 -6.44 1.87
N TYR A 517 5.53 -6.29 0.98
CA TYR A 517 5.06 -4.99 0.49
C TYR A 517 3.68 -4.63 1.06
N MET A 518 2.90 -5.62 1.47
CA MET A 518 1.58 -5.47 2.09
C MET A 518 1.53 -6.28 3.39
N PRO A 519 2.07 -5.78 4.52
CA PRO A 519 2.19 -6.54 5.78
C PRO A 519 0.84 -6.96 6.40
N ASP A 520 -0.25 -6.33 5.95
CA ASP A 520 -1.62 -6.67 6.29
C ASP A 520 -2.23 -7.76 5.39
N TYR A 521 -1.49 -8.29 4.41
CA TYR A 521 -1.84 -9.46 3.61
C TYR A 521 -1.26 -10.74 4.27
N GLN A 522 -1.90 -11.20 5.34
CA GLN A 522 -1.39 -12.31 6.15
C GLN A 522 -2.48 -13.31 6.54
N GLY A 523 -2.05 -14.54 6.88
CA GLY A 523 -2.92 -15.61 7.36
C GLY A 523 -3.69 -16.37 6.27
N GLY A 524 -4.18 -17.57 6.62
CA GLY A 524 -4.86 -18.47 5.68
C GLY A 524 -3.96 -18.95 4.53
N GLY A 525 -2.63 -18.90 4.70
CA GLY A 525 -1.64 -19.28 3.70
C GLY A 525 -1.15 -18.14 2.79
N ARG A 526 -1.59 -16.90 3.01
CA ARG A 526 -1.18 -15.71 2.25
C ARG A 526 0.31 -15.39 2.37
N ASP A 527 0.88 -15.65 3.53
CA ASP A 527 2.29 -15.41 3.89
C ASP A 527 3.26 -16.15 2.93
N THR A 528 2.77 -17.23 2.31
CA THR A 528 3.54 -18.05 1.36
C THR A 528 3.38 -17.62 -0.11
N ARG A 529 2.54 -16.63 -0.41
CA ARG A 529 2.25 -16.17 -1.77
C ARG A 529 3.25 -15.11 -2.19
N LEU A 530 3.82 -15.29 -3.37
CA LEU A 530 4.75 -14.37 -4.00
C LEU A 530 3.99 -13.47 -4.98
N VAL A 531 4.56 -12.31 -5.28
CA VAL A 531 4.01 -11.40 -6.29
C VAL A 531 3.85 -12.09 -7.64
N ARG A 532 4.82 -12.94 -8.03
CA ARG A 532 4.75 -13.75 -9.25
C ARG A 532 3.54 -14.67 -9.28
N ASP A 533 3.07 -15.17 -8.14
CA ASP A 533 1.94 -16.10 -8.12
C ASP A 533 0.65 -15.37 -8.53
N LEU A 534 0.51 -14.08 -8.21
CA LEU A 534 -0.60 -13.25 -8.70
C LEU A 534 -0.45 -12.98 -10.21
N LEU A 535 0.76 -12.60 -10.64
CA LEU A 535 1.06 -12.32 -12.05
C LEU A 535 0.80 -13.52 -12.96
N THR A 536 1.06 -14.74 -12.49
CA THR A 536 0.87 -15.99 -13.26
C THR A 536 -0.45 -16.68 -12.97
N HIS A 537 -1.32 -16.07 -12.17
CA HIS A 537 -2.60 -16.64 -11.77
C HIS A 537 -2.50 -17.99 -11.04
N THR A 538 -1.41 -18.22 -10.32
CA THR A 538 -1.14 -19.46 -9.57
C THR A 538 -1.25 -19.30 -8.05
N ALA A 539 -1.72 -18.15 -7.57
CA ALA A 539 -1.95 -17.91 -6.15
C ALA A 539 -3.09 -18.76 -5.57
N GLY A 540 -3.99 -19.28 -6.42
CA GLY A 540 -5.07 -20.18 -6.01
C GLY A 540 -6.39 -19.48 -5.66
N TYR A 541 -6.53 -18.19 -5.99
CA TYR A 541 -7.81 -17.49 -5.90
C TYR A 541 -8.83 -18.00 -6.93
N ALA A 542 -10.11 -17.89 -6.59
CA ALA A 542 -11.19 -18.13 -7.55
C ALA A 542 -11.13 -17.10 -8.70
N PRO A 543 -11.74 -17.39 -9.87
CA PRO A 543 -11.72 -16.45 -11.00
C PRO A 543 -12.27 -15.06 -10.66
N GLN A 544 -13.25 -14.99 -9.76
CA GLN A 544 -13.81 -13.74 -9.29
C GLN A 544 -14.49 -13.91 -7.93
N VAL A 545 -14.64 -12.79 -7.23
CA VAL A 545 -15.59 -12.61 -6.12
C VAL A 545 -16.51 -11.46 -6.49
N ARG A 546 -17.83 -11.70 -6.48
CA ARG A 546 -18.84 -10.69 -6.85
C ARG A 546 -19.15 -9.77 -5.66
N PHE A 547 -18.17 -8.96 -5.22
CA PHE A 547 -18.30 -8.08 -4.06
C PHE A 547 -19.55 -7.18 -4.12
N PHE A 548 -20.01 -6.80 -5.31
CA PHE A 548 -21.13 -5.90 -5.56
C PHE A 548 -22.52 -6.49 -5.29
N THR A 549 -22.65 -7.78 -4.94
CA THR A 549 -23.94 -8.42 -4.61
C THR A 549 -23.84 -9.35 -3.39
N PRO A 550 -24.88 -9.43 -2.53
CA PRO A 550 -24.91 -10.39 -1.42
C PRO A 550 -24.96 -11.85 -1.91
N ASP A 551 -25.49 -12.11 -3.10
CA ASP A 551 -25.42 -13.41 -3.75
C ASP A 551 -24.11 -13.57 -4.54
N ASN A 552 -22.97 -13.59 -3.83
CA ASN A 552 -21.66 -13.62 -4.47
C ASN A 552 -21.10 -15.02 -4.75
N GLY A 553 -21.80 -16.08 -4.34
CA GLY A 553 -21.40 -17.48 -4.54
C GLY A 553 -20.26 -17.97 -3.62
N VAL A 554 -19.79 -17.14 -2.69
CA VAL A 554 -18.71 -17.50 -1.74
C VAL A 554 -19.19 -17.32 -0.29
N SER A 555 -19.50 -16.09 0.13
CA SER A 555 -20.05 -15.78 1.45
C SER A 555 -20.64 -14.37 1.47
N LYS A 556 -21.83 -14.21 2.06
CA LYS A 556 -22.48 -12.89 2.23
C LYS A 556 -21.58 -11.87 2.94
N SER A 557 -20.64 -12.29 3.78
CA SER A 557 -19.71 -11.38 4.48
C SER A 557 -18.76 -10.64 3.52
N LEU A 558 -18.54 -11.18 2.32
CA LEU A 558 -17.72 -10.57 1.27
C LEU A 558 -18.48 -9.52 0.45
N TYR A 559 -19.76 -9.26 0.73
CA TYR A 559 -20.48 -8.17 0.05
C TYR A 559 -19.95 -6.80 0.48
N SER A 560 -19.59 -5.98 -0.50
CA SER A 560 -19.12 -4.60 -0.34
C SER A 560 -19.27 -3.80 -1.64
N GLN A 561 -19.95 -2.66 -1.54
CA GLN A 561 -19.90 -1.57 -2.53
C GLN A 561 -19.17 -0.34 -1.96
N ASN A 562 -18.23 -0.57 -1.03
CA ASN A 562 -17.38 0.46 -0.45
C ASN A 562 -15.90 0.10 -0.73
N PRO A 563 -15.13 0.97 -1.41
CA PRO A 563 -13.73 0.70 -1.76
C PRO A 563 -12.86 0.29 -0.57
N GLN A 564 -12.91 1.04 0.52
CA GLN A 564 -12.06 0.79 1.70
C GLN A 564 -12.38 -0.56 2.36
N ARG A 565 -13.65 -0.94 2.42
CA ARG A 565 -14.06 -2.26 2.91
C ARG A 565 -13.63 -3.36 1.93
N THR A 566 -13.79 -3.16 0.63
CA THR A 566 -13.39 -4.14 -0.39
C THR A 566 -11.90 -4.43 -0.31
N ASP A 567 -11.06 -3.41 -0.12
CA ASP A 567 -9.61 -3.56 0.08
C ASP A 567 -9.30 -4.45 1.30
N GLN A 568 -9.96 -4.19 2.43
CA GLN A 568 -9.80 -5.02 3.63
C GLN A 568 -10.22 -6.47 3.39
N LEU A 569 -11.29 -6.70 2.62
CA LEU A 569 -11.76 -8.04 2.28
C LEU A 569 -10.75 -8.77 1.37
N LEU A 570 -10.22 -8.10 0.35
CA LEU A 570 -9.18 -8.64 -0.54
C LEU A 570 -7.95 -9.08 0.26
N LEU A 571 -7.48 -8.22 1.15
CA LEU A 571 -6.29 -8.48 1.95
C LEU A 571 -6.48 -9.66 2.90
N ASN A 572 -7.65 -9.79 3.55
CA ASN A 572 -7.76 -10.62 4.76
C ASN A 572 -8.90 -11.64 4.78
N ARG A 573 -9.83 -11.63 3.81
CA ARG A 573 -11.07 -12.42 3.89
C ARG A 573 -11.38 -13.25 2.66
N VAL A 574 -10.91 -12.89 1.46
CA VAL A 574 -11.13 -13.71 0.26
C VAL A 574 -10.42 -15.07 0.39
N PRO A 575 -11.11 -16.20 0.35
CA PRO A 575 -10.47 -17.51 0.49
C PRO A 575 -9.74 -17.91 -0.80
N PHE A 576 -8.71 -18.76 -0.66
CA PHE A 576 -8.17 -19.49 -1.80
C PHE A 576 -9.14 -20.61 -2.19
N ALA A 577 -9.43 -20.73 -3.48
CA ALA A 577 -10.19 -21.85 -4.03
C ALA A 577 -9.34 -23.12 -4.17
N MET A 578 -8.02 -22.96 -4.29
CA MET A 578 -7.06 -24.06 -4.45
C MET A 578 -5.72 -23.74 -3.78
N GLY A 579 -4.87 -24.75 -3.64
CA GLY A 579 -3.50 -24.56 -3.18
C GLY A 579 -2.63 -23.75 -4.16
N ARG A 580 -1.56 -23.16 -3.62
CA ARG A 580 -0.53 -22.45 -4.39
C ARG A 580 0.06 -23.33 -5.48
N ASN A 581 0.27 -22.79 -6.67
CA ASN A 581 0.98 -23.46 -7.78
C ASN A 581 0.37 -24.82 -8.18
N VAL A 582 -0.89 -25.08 -7.83
CA VAL A 582 -1.61 -26.29 -8.26
C VAL A 582 -1.97 -26.19 -9.74
N LYS A 583 -2.56 -25.07 -10.15
CA LYS A 583 -2.94 -24.77 -11.53
C LYS A 583 -3.13 -23.26 -11.70
N ALA A 584 -2.82 -22.73 -12.88
CA ALA A 584 -3.14 -21.35 -13.23
C ALA A 584 -4.66 -21.18 -13.44
N VAL A 585 -5.26 -20.25 -12.70
CA VAL A 585 -6.69 -19.92 -12.75
C VAL A 585 -6.82 -18.41 -12.90
N TYR A 586 -7.14 -17.97 -14.11
CA TYR A 586 -7.35 -16.54 -14.41
C TYR A 586 -8.28 -15.90 -13.37
N SER A 587 -7.74 -14.98 -12.56
CA SER A 587 -8.42 -14.38 -11.42
C SER A 587 -8.35 -12.86 -11.45
N ASP A 588 -9.50 -12.21 -11.30
CA ASP A 588 -9.55 -10.76 -11.11
C ASP A 588 -9.00 -10.36 -9.74
N THR A 589 -9.17 -11.19 -8.72
CA THR A 589 -8.63 -10.96 -7.36
C THR A 589 -7.13 -10.76 -7.38
N ASP A 590 -6.41 -11.55 -8.18
CA ASP A 590 -4.95 -11.42 -8.33
C ASP A 590 -4.56 -10.01 -8.76
N TYR A 591 -5.27 -9.46 -9.75
CA TYR A 591 -4.97 -8.14 -10.29
C TYR A 591 -5.53 -6.99 -9.47
N MET A 592 -6.62 -7.19 -8.74
CA MET A 592 -7.07 -6.23 -7.72
C MET A 592 -5.98 -6.05 -6.66
N LEU A 593 -5.40 -7.16 -6.16
CA LEU A 593 -4.27 -7.13 -5.22
C LEU A 593 -3.00 -6.52 -5.82
N LEU A 594 -2.69 -6.80 -7.10
CA LEU A 594 -1.55 -6.17 -7.77
C LEU A 594 -1.75 -4.65 -7.98
N GLY A 595 -2.99 -4.20 -8.18
CA GLY A 595 -3.32 -2.77 -8.17
C GLY A 595 -3.01 -2.14 -6.82
N MET A 596 -3.50 -2.74 -5.73
CA MET A 596 -3.19 -2.29 -4.37
C MET A 596 -1.68 -2.31 -4.07
N LEU A 597 -0.96 -3.32 -4.57
CA LEU A 597 0.50 -3.41 -4.42
C LEU A 597 1.21 -2.20 -5.04
N VAL A 598 0.79 -1.75 -6.23
CA VAL A 598 1.32 -0.53 -6.86
C VAL A 598 1.06 0.68 -5.97
N GLU A 599 -0.15 0.80 -5.42
CA GLU A 599 -0.52 1.91 -4.54
C GLU A 599 0.31 1.93 -3.25
N ARG A 600 0.55 0.76 -2.64
CA ARG A 600 1.38 0.61 -1.44
C ARG A 600 2.84 0.96 -1.67
N LEU A 601 3.38 0.60 -2.83
CA LEU A 601 4.77 0.88 -3.19
C LEU A 601 5.02 2.34 -3.58
N THR A 602 3.99 3.05 -4.05
CA THR A 602 4.14 4.39 -4.63
C THR A 602 3.53 5.49 -3.78
N GLY A 603 2.59 5.17 -2.90
CA GLY A 603 1.77 6.14 -2.17
C GLY A 603 0.76 6.88 -3.06
N MET A 604 0.61 6.49 -4.33
CA MET A 604 -0.29 7.09 -5.30
C MET A 604 -1.39 6.11 -5.67
N GLY A 605 -2.61 6.59 -5.93
CA GLY A 605 -3.65 5.77 -6.56
C GLY A 605 -3.18 5.21 -7.90
N LEU A 606 -3.63 4.02 -8.28
CA LEU A 606 -3.16 3.36 -9.50
C LEU A 606 -3.33 4.25 -10.73
N ASP A 607 -4.46 4.94 -10.85
CA ASP A 607 -4.76 5.85 -11.97
C ASP A 607 -3.77 7.03 -12.02
N ALA A 608 -3.57 7.71 -10.90
CA ALA A 608 -2.63 8.81 -10.80
C ALA A 608 -1.19 8.37 -11.12
N TYR A 609 -0.78 7.20 -10.62
CA TYR A 609 0.56 6.68 -10.88
C TYR A 609 0.78 6.44 -12.37
N VAL A 610 -0.10 5.69 -13.05
CA VAL A 610 0.11 5.39 -14.48
C VAL A 610 -0.04 6.63 -15.36
N GLU A 611 -0.94 7.55 -15.02
CA GLU A 611 -1.11 8.79 -15.78
C GLU A 611 0.14 9.68 -15.69
N HIS A 612 0.68 9.89 -14.48
CA HIS A 612 1.84 10.77 -14.28
C HIS A 612 3.18 10.12 -14.63
N GLN A 613 3.35 8.82 -14.37
CA GLN A 613 4.65 8.16 -14.45
C GLN A 613 4.85 7.37 -15.75
N ILE A 614 3.78 7.17 -16.54
CA ILE A 614 3.84 6.39 -17.78
C ILE A 614 3.20 7.16 -18.94
N TYR A 615 1.93 7.56 -18.84
CA TYR A 615 1.18 8.11 -19.98
C TYR A 615 1.62 9.54 -20.35
N GLN A 616 1.70 10.45 -19.38
CA GLN A 616 2.14 11.83 -19.61
C GLN A 616 3.57 11.92 -20.19
N PRO A 617 4.57 11.18 -19.67
CA PRO A 617 5.92 11.15 -20.26
C PRO A 617 5.98 10.63 -21.71
N LEU A 618 4.96 9.88 -22.14
CA LEU A 618 4.80 9.37 -23.49
C LEU A 618 3.90 10.28 -24.36
N GLY A 619 3.36 11.37 -23.81
CA GLY A 619 2.45 12.28 -24.50
C GLY A 619 1.04 11.71 -24.72
N LEU A 620 0.64 10.70 -23.94
CA LEU A 620 -0.66 10.03 -24.07
C LEU A 620 -1.72 10.78 -23.25
N THR A 621 -2.79 11.19 -23.91
CA THR A 621 -3.89 11.98 -23.30
C THR A 621 -5.24 11.27 -23.34
N ASN A 622 -5.30 10.10 -23.96
CA ASN A 622 -6.52 9.32 -24.15
C ASN A 622 -6.48 7.98 -23.42
N THR A 623 -5.41 7.66 -22.69
CA THR A 623 -5.36 6.52 -21.77
C THR A 623 -5.56 6.97 -20.33
N LEU A 624 -6.71 6.64 -19.72
CA LEU A 624 -7.10 7.14 -18.39
C LEU A 624 -8.18 6.29 -17.72
N PHE A 625 -8.27 6.39 -16.39
CA PHE A 625 -9.39 5.87 -15.60
C PHE A 625 -10.45 6.94 -15.38
N ASN A 626 -11.70 6.50 -15.11
CA ASN A 626 -12.83 7.37 -14.76
C ASN A 626 -12.96 8.64 -15.64
N PRO A 627 -12.94 8.51 -16.98
CA PRO A 627 -12.78 9.66 -17.87
C PRO A 627 -13.90 10.70 -17.74
N LEU A 628 -15.14 10.30 -17.43
CA LEU A 628 -16.24 11.24 -17.24
C LEU A 628 -16.04 12.12 -15.99
N LEU A 629 -15.44 11.58 -14.92
CA LEU A 629 -15.07 12.37 -13.74
C LEU A 629 -13.92 13.33 -14.04
N LYS A 630 -13.16 13.06 -15.11
CA LYS A 630 -12.07 13.90 -15.62
C LYS A 630 -12.53 14.82 -16.77
N GLY A 631 -13.84 15.05 -16.91
CA GLY A 631 -14.41 16.05 -17.82
C GLY A 631 -14.58 15.60 -19.28
N ARG A 632 -14.37 14.32 -19.60
CA ARG A 632 -14.65 13.78 -20.94
C ARG A 632 -16.16 13.65 -21.18
N ALA A 633 -16.58 13.81 -22.43
CA ALA A 633 -17.99 13.69 -22.82
C ALA A 633 -18.33 12.25 -23.24
N LYS A 634 -19.53 11.77 -22.91
CA LYS A 634 -20.00 10.41 -23.28
C LYS A 634 -19.87 10.12 -24.78
N ALA A 635 -20.09 11.10 -25.65
CA ALA A 635 -19.99 10.97 -27.11
C ALA A 635 -18.57 10.68 -27.64
N GLU A 636 -17.54 10.76 -26.80
CA GLU A 636 -16.18 10.36 -27.15
C GLU A 636 -15.96 8.83 -27.07
N PHE A 637 -16.86 8.11 -26.40
CA PHE A 637 -16.70 6.70 -26.07
C PHE A 637 -17.57 5.81 -26.94
N ALA A 638 -17.10 4.59 -27.19
CA ALA A 638 -17.96 3.50 -27.61
C ALA A 638 -18.83 3.06 -26.43
N ALA A 639 -20.13 2.86 -26.67
CA ALA A 639 -21.03 2.25 -25.71
C ALA A 639 -20.65 0.78 -25.48
N THR A 640 -20.82 0.26 -24.27
CA THR A 640 -20.46 -1.13 -23.93
C THR A 640 -21.67 -2.04 -23.82
N GLU A 641 -22.62 -1.80 -22.93
CA GLU A 641 -23.82 -2.66 -22.78
C GLU A 641 -25.09 -1.81 -22.77
N ILE A 642 -26.15 -2.36 -23.36
CA ILE A 642 -27.41 -1.64 -23.61
C ILE A 642 -28.14 -1.28 -22.30
N GLN A 643 -28.21 -2.21 -21.35
CA GLN A 643 -28.95 -2.08 -20.10
C GLN A 643 -28.01 -2.29 -18.91
N GLY A 644 -26.94 -1.49 -18.85
CA GLY A 644 -26.02 -1.50 -17.73
C GLY A 644 -25.26 -2.80 -17.55
N ASN A 645 -25.49 -3.47 -16.42
CA ASN A 645 -24.91 -4.77 -16.09
C ASN A 645 -25.95 -5.91 -16.08
N SER A 646 -27.16 -5.64 -16.57
CA SER A 646 -28.29 -6.57 -16.45
C SER A 646 -28.20 -7.81 -17.33
N ARG A 647 -27.30 -7.83 -18.33
CA ARG A 647 -27.21 -8.91 -19.33
C ARG A 647 -28.57 -9.17 -20.00
N GLY A 648 -29.25 -8.10 -20.39
CA GLY A 648 -30.60 -8.17 -20.97
C GLY A 648 -31.66 -8.60 -19.95
N GLY A 649 -31.57 -8.10 -18.72
CA GLY A 649 -32.52 -8.39 -17.63
C GLY A 649 -32.31 -9.74 -16.91
N ARG A 650 -31.24 -10.47 -17.20
CA ARG A 650 -30.94 -11.80 -16.61
C ARG A 650 -30.14 -11.72 -15.31
N VAL A 651 -29.48 -10.60 -15.07
CA VAL A 651 -28.74 -10.30 -13.85
C VAL A 651 -29.42 -9.11 -13.18
N SER A 652 -29.61 -9.20 -11.86
CA SER A 652 -30.17 -8.13 -11.05
C SER A 652 -29.47 -8.11 -9.70
N PHE A 653 -29.18 -6.92 -9.21
CA PHE A 653 -28.67 -6.64 -7.87
C PHE A 653 -29.02 -5.20 -7.52
N ASP A 654 -28.92 -4.85 -6.24
CA ASP A 654 -29.24 -3.51 -5.76
C ASP A 654 -28.46 -2.45 -6.54
N ASN A 655 -29.09 -1.29 -6.77
CA ASN A 655 -28.48 -0.10 -7.40
C ASN A 655 -27.73 -0.36 -8.72
N MET A 656 -28.07 -1.43 -9.44
CA MET A 656 -27.53 -1.75 -10.75
C MET A 656 -27.89 -0.64 -11.76
N ARG A 657 -26.93 -0.27 -12.60
CA ARG A 657 -27.17 0.62 -13.76
C ARG A 657 -28.11 -0.07 -14.75
N GLU A 658 -29.09 0.67 -15.28
CA GLU A 658 -30.11 0.17 -16.22
C GLU A 658 -30.15 0.96 -17.55
N TYR A 659 -29.11 1.76 -17.83
CA TYR A 659 -28.97 2.58 -19.04
C TYR A 659 -27.79 2.12 -19.91
N VAL A 660 -27.65 2.66 -21.13
CA VAL A 660 -26.50 2.35 -21.99
C VAL A 660 -25.21 2.83 -21.33
N LEU A 661 -24.31 1.90 -21.02
CA LEU A 661 -23.00 2.25 -20.47
C LEU A 661 -22.13 2.86 -21.55
N GLN A 662 -21.63 4.08 -21.30
CA GLN A 662 -20.78 4.82 -22.23
C GLN A 662 -19.88 5.78 -21.44
N GLY A 663 -18.56 5.56 -21.48
CA GLY A 663 -17.57 6.32 -20.70
C GLY A 663 -17.45 5.92 -19.21
N GLU A 664 -18.20 4.90 -18.78
CA GLU A 664 -18.16 4.35 -17.42
C GLU A 664 -17.65 2.92 -17.49
N VAL A 665 -16.77 2.52 -16.57
CA VAL A 665 -16.24 1.14 -16.57
C VAL A 665 -17.39 0.14 -16.48
N HIS A 666 -17.34 -0.87 -17.34
CA HIS A 666 -18.35 -1.91 -17.44
C HIS A 666 -18.27 -2.88 -16.25
N ASP A 667 -17.06 -3.33 -15.91
CA ASP A 667 -16.84 -4.31 -14.83
C ASP A 667 -17.47 -3.86 -13.51
N GLU A 668 -18.33 -4.72 -12.96
CA GLU A 668 -19.14 -4.44 -11.78
C GLU A 668 -18.27 -4.25 -10.54
N LYS A 669 -17.19 -5.04 -10.41
CA LYS A 669 -16.29 -4.98 -9.25
C LYS A 669 -15.51 -3.66 -9.25
N ALA A 670 -14.98 -3.27 -10.40
CA ALA A 670 -14.32 -1.99 -10.57
C ALA A 670 -15.28 -0.83 -10.25
N PHE A 671 -16.47 -0.81 -10.85
CA PHE A 671 -17.42 0.29 -10.67
C PHE A 671 -17.98 0.39 -9.24
N TYR A 672 -18.66 -0.65 -8.76
CA TYR A 672 -19.40 -0.58 -7.50
C TYR A 672 -18.52 -0.81 -6.28
N SER A 673 -17.44 -1.60 -6.40
CA SER A 673 -16.67 -2.05 -5.24
C SER A 673 -15.33 -1.35 -5.08
N LEU A 674 -14.81 -0.67 -6.11
CA LEU A 674 -13.49 -0.02 -6.13
C LEU A 674 -13.48 1.41 -6.71
N GLY A 675 -14.65 2.01 -6.95
CA GLY A 675 -14.73 3.42 -7.39
C GLY A 675 -14.19 3.68 -8.81
N GLY A 676 -14.12 2.64 -9.64
CA GLY A 676 -13.76 2.71 -11.06
C GLY A 676 -12.26 2.62 -11.37
N VAL A 677 -11.40 2.60 -10.35
CA VAL A 677 -9.95 2.38 -10.50
C VAL A 677 -9.61 1.02 -9.91
N ALA A 678 -9.28 0.05 -10.77
CA ALA A 678 -8.94 -1.29 -10.32
C ALA A 678 -7.83 -1.91 -11.17
N GLY A 679 -6.97 -2.73 -10.56
CA GLY A 679 -5.86 -3.33 -11.29
C GLY A 679 -6.28 -4.31 -12.38
N HIS A 680 -7.53 -4.81 -12.36
CA HIS A 680 -8.05 -5.78 -13.32
C HIS A 680 -8.90 -5.18 -14.45
N ALA A 681 -9.45 -3.96 -14.28
CA ALA A 681 -10.38 -3.29 -15.20
C ALA A 681 -10.52 -1.79 -14.87
N GLY A 682 -11.05 -0.98 -15.80
CA GLY A 682 -11.35 0.44 -15.58
C GLY A 682 -10.58 1.42 -16.46
N LEU A 683 -9.59 0.95 -17.20
CA LEU A 683 -8.84 1.78 -18.13
C LEU A 683 -9.64 2.01 -19.42
N PHE A 684 -9.63 3.25 -19.89
CA PHE A 684 -10.11 3.63 -21.21
C PHE A 684 -8.93 3.99 -22.10
N SER A 685 -9.00 3.67 -23.40
CA SER A 685 -7.97 4.04 -24.36
C SER A 685 -8.49 4.10 -25.80
N THR A 686 -7.74 4.80 -26.66
CA THR A 686 -7.85 4.73 -28.13
C THR A 686 -6.85 3.71 -28.69
N VAL A 687 -7.02 3.32 -29.95
CA VAL A 687 -6.00 2.52 -30.66
C VAL A 687 -4.68 3.26 -30.85
N ASP A 688 -4.71 4.59 -30.97
CA ASP A 688 -3.54 5.46 -31.09
C ASP A 688 -2.60 5.35 -29.89
N ASP A 689 -3.14 5.57 -28.69
CA ASP A 689 -2.35 5.53 -27.46
C ASP A 689 -1.86 4.09 -27.19
N LEU A 690 -2.70 3.09 -27.48
CA LEU A 690 -2.29 1.68 -27.42
C LEU A 690 -1.19 1.34 -28.42
N ALA A 691 -1.17 1.96 -29.60
CA ALA A 691 -0.09 1.76 -30.58
C ALA A 691 1.24 2.29 -30.04
N VAL A 692 1.25 3.45 -29.37
CA VAL A 692 2.45 3.97 -28.71
C VAL A 692 2.92 3.01 -27.61
N LEU A 693 2.01 2.49 -26.78
CA LEU A 693 2.35 1.49 -25.76
C LEU A 693 2.81 0.15 -26.38
N GLY A 694 2.25 -0.25 -27.51
CA GLY A 694 2.70 -1.40 -28.29
C GLY A 694 4.12 -1.21 -28.83
N GLN A 695 4.42 -0.02 -29.36
CA GLN A 695 5.77 0.33 -29.83
C GLN A 695 6.77 0.42 -28.68
N LEU A 696 6.38 0.98 -27.53
CA LEU A 696 7.16 0.98 -26.29
C LEU A 696 7.61 -0.45 -25.94
N LEU A 697 6.68 -1.40 -25.98
CA LEU A 697 6.93 -2.81 -25.72
C LEU A 697 7.83 -3.45 -26.79
N LEU A 698 7.57 -3.21 -28.08
CA LEU A 698 8.45 -3.70 -29.16
C LEU A 698 9.86 -3.10 -29.11
N ASN A 699 10.03 -1.91 -28.53
CA ASN A 699 11.31 -1.26 -28.33
C ASN A 699 12.08 -1.75 -27.09
N GLY A 700 11.48 -2.59 -26.25
CA GLY A 700 12.10 -3.02 -25.00
C GLY A 700 11.94 -2.01 -23.85
N GLY A 701 10.89 -1.18 -23.87
CA GLY A 701 10.51 -0.31 -22.76
C GLY A 701 10.82 1.18 -22.92
N GLY A 702 11.20 1.62 -24.13
CA GLY A 702 11.41 3.05 -24.44
C GLY A 702 10.67 3.53 -25.70
N TYR A 703 10.32 4.81 -25.77
CA TYR A 703 9.67 5.44 -26.91
C TYR A 703 10.15 6.89 -27.04
N GLY A 704 10.77 7.23 -28.17
CA GLY A 704 11.45 8.51 -28.31
C GLY A 704 12.55 8.68 -27.25
N GLN A 705 12.54 9.80 -26.54
CA GLN A 705 13.51 10.07 -25.47
C GLN A 705 13.12 9.47 -24.11
N THR A 706 11.94 8.87 -24.01
CA THR A 706 11.41 8.38 -22.73
C THR A 706 11.70 6.89 -22.58
N GLN A 707 12.37 6.51 -21.49
CA GLN A 707 12.52 5.10 -21.07
C GLN A 707 11.64 4.85 -19.83
N ILE A 708 10.70 3.90 -19.91
CA ILE A 708 9.77 3.58 -18.82
C ILE A 708 10.30 2.42 -17.95
N PHE A 709 10.79 1.35 -18.58
CA PHE A 709 11.40 0.19 -17.92
C PHE A 709 12.50 -0.41 -18.79
N ASP A 710 13.45 -1.13 -18.19
CA ASP A 710 14.55 -1.77 -18.92
C ASP A 710 14.07 -2.98 -19.74
N GLU A 711 14.74 -3.22 -20.88
CA GLU A 711 14.46 -4.36 -21.78
C GLU A 711 14.52 -5.71 -21.05
N ALA A 712 15.45 -5.87 -20.11
CA ALA A 712 15.59 -7.10 -19.33
C ALA A 712 14.34 -7.39 -18.48
N VAL A 713 13.67 -6.36 -17.97
CA VAL A 713 12.42 -6.50 -17.22
C VAL A 713 11.30 -6.93 -18.15
N LEU A 714 11.19 -6.33 -19.34
CA LEU A 714 10.23 -6.81 -20.33
C LEU A 714 10.46 -8.29 -20.65
N GLN A 715 11.71 -8.69 -20.93
CA GLN A 715 12.05 -10.08 -21.23
C GLN A 715 11.69 -11.04 -20.09
N GLN A 716 11.84 -10.59 -18.83
CA GLN A 716 11.37 -11.35 -17.68
C GLN A 716 9.84 -11.53 -17.70
N PHE A 717 9.10 -10.46 -17.98
CA PHE A 717 7.63 -10.49 -17.94
C PHE A 717 7.01 -11.26 -19.10
N ILE A 718 7.66 -11.25 -20.27
CA ILE A 718 7.20 -12.00 -21.44
C ILE A 718 7.90 -13.36 -21.55
N LYS A 719 8.65 -13.83 -20.56
CA LYS A 719 9.22 -15.19 -20.55
C LYS A 719 8.09 -16.24 -20.39
N PRO A 720 8.15 -17.43 -21.03
CA PRO A 720 7.10 -18.43 -20.84
C PRO A 720 7.25 -19.04 -19.45
N GLU A 721 6.14 -19.21 -18.75
CA GLU A 721 6.14 -19.92 -17.48
C GLU A 721 6.43 -21.40 -17.68
N GLU A 722 7.19 -21.99 -16.76
CA GLU A 722 7.76 -23.34 -16.95
C GLU A 722 6.69 -24.44 -17.07
N ARG A 723 5.55 -24.25 -16.39
CA ARG A 723 4.45 -25.23 -16.35
C ARG A 723 3.37 -24.97 -17.39
N ASP A 724 3.34 -23.77 -17.95
CA ASP A 724 2.32 -23.34 -18.90
C ASP A 724 2.88 -22.22 -19.78
N ASP A 725 3.32 -22.58 -20.99
CA ASP A 725 3.93 -21.65 -21.94
C ASP A 725 2.92 -20.66 -22.56
N SER A 726 1.63 -20.83 -22.27
CA SER A 726 0.57 -19.87 -22.64
C SER A 726 0.52 -18.64 -21.73
N TYR A 727 1.32 -18.59 -20.66
CA TYR A 727 1.47 -17.45 -19.78
C TYR A 727 2.92 -16.94 -19.69
N GLY A 728 3.06 -15.64 -19.45
CA GLY A 728 4.21 -15.04 -18.80
C GLY A 728 3.80 -14.39 -17.48
N LEU A 729 4.59 -13.44 -16.97
CA LEU A 729 4.17 -12.61 -15.84
C LEU A 729 3.11 -11.62 -16.31
N GLY A 730 1.85 -12.03 -16.13
CA GLY A 730 0.65 -11.30 -16.49
C GLY A 730 0.18 -11.44 -17.92
N TRP A 731 1.10 -11.65 -18.86
CA TRP A 731 0.77 -11.73 -20.28
C TRP A 731 0.23 -13.11 -20.66
N ARG A 732 -0.80 -13.14 -21.52
CA ARG A 732 -1.09 -14.35 -22.30
C ARG A 732 -0.11 -14.44 -23.45
N ARG A 733 0.18 -15.66 -23.87
CA ARG A 733 1.10 -15.97 -24.96
C ARG A 733 0.45 -16.88 -25.98
N ALA A 734 0.90 -16.74 -27.24
CA ALA A 734 0.55 -17.67 -28.29
C ALA A 734 1.11 -19.08 -28.01
N GLY A 735 2.30 -19.14 -27.39
CA GLY A 735 3.00 -20.38 -27.06
C GLY A 735 3.14 -21.29 -28.28
N HIS A 736 2.93 -22.59 -28.08
CA HIS A 736 2.86 -23.57 -29.17
C HIS A 736 1.45 -23.75 -29.78
N GLY A 737 0.69 -22.65 -29.93
CA GLY A 737 -0.58 -22.62 -30.65
C GLY A 737 -1.82 -23.01 -29.83
N GLN A 738 -1.71 -23.01 -28.50
CA GLN A 738 -2.83 -23.28 -27.58
C GLN A 738 -3.84 -22.11 -27.55
N SER A 739 -3.38 -20.91 -27.88
CA SER A 739 -4.16 -19.65 -27.82
C SER A 739 -4.57 -19.13 -29.21
N LYS A 740 -4.77 -20.02 -30.20
CA LYS A 740 -5.14 -19.66 -31.59
C LYS A 740 -6.42 -18.83 -31.70
N TRP A 741 -7.37 -19.03 -30.78
CA TRP A 741 -8.59 -18.25 -30.70
C TRP A 741 -8.33 -16.75 -30.40
N HIS A 742 -7.17 -16.42 -29.81
CA HIS A 742 -6.71 -15.06 -29.54
C HIS A 742 -5.72 -14.60 -30.62
N PHE A 743 -4.63 -15.34 -30.81
CA PHE A 743 -3.49 -14.90 -31.63
C PHE A 743 -3.57 -15.30 -33.10
N GLY A 744 -4.57 -16.08 -33.51
CA GLY A 744 -4.58 -16.73 -34.81
C GLY A 744 -3.54 -17.85 -34.92
N PRO A 745 -3.51 -18.59 -36.05
CA PRO A 745 -2.61 -19.71 -36.27
C PRO A 745 -1.20 -19.30 -36.73
N TYR A 746 -1.01 -18.03 -37.15
CA TYR A 746 0.23 -17.53 -37.77
C TYR A 746 1.14 -16.76 -36.81
N ALA A 747 0.65 -16.47 -35.61
CA ALA A 747 1.45 -15.83 -34.57
C ALA A 747 2.68 -16.66 -34.22
N SER A 748 3.79 -15.98 -33.95
CA SER A 748 4.98 -16.64 -33.46
C SER A 748 4.80 -17.10 -32.00
N ALA A 749 5.61 -18.07 -31.55
CA ALA A 749 5.64 -18.46 -30.14
C ALA A 749 6.07 -17.30 -29.20
N GLN A 750 6.65 -16.23 -29.75
CA GLN A 750 7.01 -15.02 -29.00
C GLN A 750 5.85 -14.03 -28.87
N ALA A 751 4.73 -14.24 -29.57
CA ALA A 751 3.59 -13.35 -29.48
C ALA A 751 2.94 -13.41 -28.09
N TYR A 752 2.61 -12.23 -27.58
CA TYR A 752 1.95 -12.03 -26.30
C TYR A 752 0.92 -10.91 -26.39
N GLY A 753 0.00 -10.86 -25.44
CA GLY A 753 -1.10 -9.90 -25.46
C GLY A 753 -2.17 -10.23 -24.44
N HIS A 754 -3.35 -9.61 -24.58
CA HIS A 754 -4.49 -9.91 -23.73
C HIS A 754 -5.82 -9.59 -24.44
N THR A 755 -6.92 -10.13 -23.91
CA THR A 755 -8.29 -9.82 -24.34
C THR A 755 -9.05 -9.06 -23.26
N GLY A 756 -10.10 -8.36 -23.65
CA GLY A 756 -10.98 -7.62 -22.75
C GLY A 756 -12.42 -8.07 -22.95
N TRP A 757 -13.15 -8.23 -21.84
CA TRP A 757 -14.51 -8.76 -21.86
C TRP A 757 -15.46 -7.96 -22.76
N THR A 758 -15.26 -6.64 -22.85
CA THR A 758 -16.03 -5.69 -23.69
C THR A 758 -15.90 -5.93 -25.18
N GLY A 759 -14.91 -6.71 -25.64
CA GLY A 759 -14.69 -6.96 -27.07
C GLY A 759 -13.31 -6.55 -27.59
N THR A 760 -12.37 -6.20 -26.72
CA THR A 760 -11.06 -5.68 -27.14
C THR A 760 -9.97 -6.76 -27.15
N VAL A 761 -9.02 -6.70 -28.08
CA VAL A 761 -7.87 -7.62 -28.14
C VAL A 761 -6.59 -6.85 -28.48
N SER A 762 -5.50 -7.27 -27.85
CA SER A 762 -4.14 -6.86 -28.17
C SER A 762 -3.29 -8.10 -28.55
N VAL A 763 -2.45 -7.94 -29.57
CA VAL A 763 -1.44 -8.91 -29.98
C VAL A 763 -0.15 -8.15 -30.26
N ILE A 764 0.96 -8.58 -29.67
CA ILE A 764 2.29 -8.01 -29.89
C ILE A 764 3.22 -9.18 -30.20
N ASP A 765 3.85 -9.16 -31.37
CA ASP A 765 4.70 -10.23 -31.88
C ASP A 765 6.09 -9.70 -32.23
N PRO A 766 7.06 -9.81 -31.30
CA PRO A 766 8.42 -9.33 -31.50
C PRO A 766 9.14 -9.98 -32.69
N LYS A 767 8.76 -11.20 -33.09
CA LYS A 767 9.40 -11.90 -34.22
C LYS A 767 9.16 -11.17 -35.54
N TYR A 768 7.97 -10.59 -35.71
CA TYR A 768 7.57 -9.88 -36.93
C TYR A 768 7.55 -8.36 -36.76
N ASP A 769 8.03 -7.88 -35.60
CA ASP A 769 7.94 -6.49 -35.15
C ASP A 769 6.54 -5.89 -35.36
N LEU A 770 5.53 -6.66 -34.95
CA LEU A 770 4.12 -6.45 -35.25
C LEU A 770 3.34 -6.19 -33.96
N ALA A 771 2.40 -5.26 -33.99
CA ALA A 771 1.33 -5.20 -33.00
C ALA A 771 -0.03 -4.95 -33.66
N ILE A 772 -1.07 -5.56 -33.09
CA ILE A 772 -2.45 -5.52 -33.57
C ILE A 772 -3.36 -5.15 -32.41
N PHE A 773 -4.17 -4.12 -32.60
CA PHE A 773 -5.19 -3.69 -31.65
C PHE A 773 -6.54 -3.67 -32.35
N LEU A 774 -7.45 -4.54 -31.93
CA LEU A 774 -8.84 -4.55 -32.37
C LEU A 774 -9.71 -4.22 -31.17
N LEU A 775 -10.24 -3.00 -31.15
CA LEU A 775 -11.15 -2.53 -30.11
C LEU A 775 -12.57 -2.57 -30.66
N THR A 776 -13.45 -3.30 -30.00
CA THR A 776 -14.86 -3.43 -30.42
C THR A 776 -15.78 -3.12 -29.26
N ASN A 777 -16.99 -2.69 -29.58
CA ASN A 777 -18.11 -2.65 -28.65
C ASN A 777 -19.03 -3.85 -28.87
N ALA A 778 -18.47 -5.06 -29.01
CA ALA A 778 -19.22 -6.29 -29.27
C ALA A 778 -20.32 -6.58 -28.22
N ARG A 779 -20.20 -6.03 -27.01
CA ARG A 779 -21.22 -6.14 -25.96
C ARG A 779 -22.41 -5.20 -26.14
N HIS A 780 -22.30 -4.20 -27.03
CA HIS A 780 -23.36 -3.24 -27.31
C HIS A 780 -24.35 -3.83 -28.31
N SER A 781 -24.89 -4.98 -27.94
CA SER A 781 -25.77 -5.82 -28.73
C SER A 781 -26.77 -6.51 -27.80
N LYS A 782 -27.89 -6.99 -28.36
CA LYS A 782 -28.86 -7.77 -27.59
C LYS A 782 -28.22 -9.07 -27.08
N VAL A 783 -28.72 -9.55 -25.94
CA VAL A 783 -28.41 -10.90 -25.44
C VAL A 783 -29.35 -11.87 -26.14
N GLN A 784 -28.81 -13.00 -26.60
CA GLN A 784 -29.52 -14.07 -27.28
C GLN A 784 -29.24 -15.40 -26.59
N GLU A 785 -30.14 -16.35 -26.80
CA GLU A 785 -30.03 -17.71 -26.30
C GLU A 785 -30.10 -18.64 -27.51
N ASP A 786 -29.13 -19.54 -27.65
CA ASP A 786 -29.13 -20.53 -28.72
C ASP A 786 -30.01 -21.74 -28.41
N ASP A 787 -30.16 -22.64 -29.37
CA ASP A 787 -30.99 -23.84 -29.24
C ASP A 787 -30.54 -24.80 -28.12
N SER A 788 -29.31 -24.64 -27.60
CA SER A 788 -28.77 -25.42 -26.48
C SER A 788 -29.01 -24.75 -25.12
N GLY A 789 -29.65 -23.57 -25.10
CA GLY A 789 -29.82 -22.74 -23.91
C GLY A 789 -28.57 -21.93 -23.56
N HIS A 790 -27.57 -21.88 -24.44
CA HIS A 790 -26.38 -21.06 -24.20
C HIS A 790 -26.71 -19.58 -24.44
N VAL A 791 -26.46 -18.76 -23.43
CA VAL A 791 -26.77 -17.34 -23.44
C VAL A 791 -25.52 -16.52 -23.71
N GLU A 792 -25.54 -15.70 -24.76
CA GLU A 792 -24.44 -14.81 -25.08
C GLU A 792 -24.90 -13.51 -25.74
N PHE A 793 -24.00 -12.53 -25.82
CA PHE A 793 -24.25 -11.30 -26.56
C PHE A 793 -24.19 -11.60 -28.06
N ALA A 794 -25.17 -11.15 -28.83
CA ALA A 794 -25.21 -11.34 -30.27
C ALA A 794 -23.90 -10.90 -30.96
N GLY A 795 -23.27 -9.81 -30.49
CA GLY A 795 -21.99 -9.33 -31.03
C GLY A 795 -20.82 -10.32 -30.87
N LYS A 796 -20.89 -11.32 -29.98
CA LYS A 796 -19.84 -12.34 -29.83
C LYS A 796 -19.94 -13.49 -30.82
N THR A 797 -21.07 -13.65 -31.50
CA THR A 797 -21.27 -14.74 -32.45
C THR A 797 -20.64 -14.44 -33.79
N PHE A 798 -20.41 -13.17 -34.09
CA PHE A 798 -19.69 -12.67 -35.26
C PHE A 798 -18.19 -12.97 -35.18
N GLU A 799 -17.57 -13.19 -36.33
CA GLU A 799 -16.14 -13.51 -36.43
C GLU A 799 -15.27 -12.37 -35.91
N THR A 800 -15.67 -11.12 -36.14
CA THR A 800 -15.04 -9.92 -35.56
C THR A 800 -15.04 -9.95 -34.03
N GLY A 801 -16.13 -10.43 -33.42
CA GLY A 801 -16.27 -10.57 -31.96
C GLY A 801 -15.50 -11.75 -31.34
N LYS A 802 -15.06 -12.70 -32.16
CA LYS A 802 -14.24 -13.86 -31.76
C LYS A 802 -12.74 -13.61 -31.84
N TYR A 803 -12.32 -12.48 -32.44
CA TYR A 803 -10.94 -12.00 -32.58
C TYR A 803 -10.06 -12.81 -33.55
N GLY A 804 -9.91 -14.13 -33.31
CA GLY A 804 -8.92 -14.97 -33.98
C GLY A 804 -8.99 -14.93 -35.51
N SER A 805 -10.18 -14.79 -36.09
CA SER A 805 -10.39 -14.70 -37.54
C SER A 805 -9.83 -13.39 -38.12
N VAL A 806 -10.11 -12.26 -37.48
CA VAL A 806 -9.53 -10.96 -37.87
C VAL A 806 -8.01 -10.97 -37.71
N ILE A 807 -7.51 -11.50 -36.59
CA ILE A 807 -6.06 -11.60 -36.36
C ILE A 807 -5.39 -12.48 -37.43
N SER A 808 -6.01 -13.59 -37.84
CA SER A 808 -5.49 -14.47 -38.89
C SER A 808 -5.35 -13.75 -40.22
N LEU A 809 -6.40 -13.04 -40.67
CA LEU A 809 -6.37 -12.26 -41.91
C LEU A 809 -5.35 -11.10 -41.86
N VAL A 810 -5.16 -10.48 -40.68
CA VAL A 810 -4.10 -9.47 -40.49
C VAL A 810 -2.71 -10.10 -40.68
N TYR A 811 -2.47 -11.29 -40.11
CA TYR A 811 -1.20 -11.99 -40.34
C TYR A 811 -1.01 -12.38 -41.79
N GLU A 812 -2.05 -12.88 -42.48
CA GLU A 812 -1.96 -13.18 -43.92
C GLU A 812 -1.60 -11.94 -44.73
N ALA A 813 -2.27 -10.81 -44.47
CA ALA A 813 -1.98 -9.53 -45.12
C ALA A 813 -0.52 -9.07 -44.88
N VAL A 814 0.00 -9.27 -43.66
CA VAL A 814 1.37 -8.92 -43.29
C VAL A 814 2.42 -9.86 -43.87
N LEU A 815 2.17 -11.18 -43.83
CA LEU A 815 3.14 -12.20 -44.25
C LEU A 815 3.19 -12.39 -45.76
N ASN A 816 2.05 -12.26 -46.45
CA ASN A 816 1.95 -12.40 -47.90
C ASN A 816 2.25 -11.10 -48.64
N GLY A 817 2.12 -9.95 -47.98
CA GLY A 817 2.24 -8.62 -48.58
C GLY A 817 3.67 -8.15 -48.87
N LYS A 818 4.64 -9.04 -49.08
CA LYS A 818 6.02 -8.65 -49.44
C LYS A 818 6.15 -8.23 -50.90
#